data_AF-A0A938L0M4-F1
#
_entry.id   AF-A0A938L0M4-F1
#
_cell.length_a   1.000
_cell.length_b   1.000
_cell.length_c   1.000
_cell.angle_alpha   90.00
_cell.angle_beta   90.00
_cell.angle_gamma   90.00
#
_symmetry.space_group_name_H-M   'P 1'
#
loop_
_entity.id
_entity.type
_entity.pdbx_description
1 polymer ?
#
loop_
_entity_poly.entity_id
_entity_poly.type
_entity_poly.pdbx_seq_one_letter_code
_entity_poly.pdbx_strand_id
1 'polypeptide(L)'
;MQEEPPAGAGPISQAKRLCLETPVVVNGEPQAVVLVPPGDPAIRSIAERLVAQVAQATTAHLRVEEAGPPEGYRSSPAQNVIALGCFADNGLLRTLYYQFYTLVDRWYPGPGGYALHTVHDPWGTGRNVIVVGGSDVEGVRAAAEALAPQLAPGRSWVLPRLWDVHPGPGLVQLSQERPATVGGRSRRPWPQLPTDWRYGLDRSDLACAAIEYLWTGNEEAAQAYRRAILALGAGGSHLFYLANPVLWDLMEEAPVFTEEERLRVTNGMLGFFRSPEGVAEPFYHNAIGVRAPRQNHQTRLAVAVYFGATYFSKYYGLPEARRWLADVERFWEPQLHSSKPMCDSNGHQWAATLENAATYALASGHLEFFTEGHARAAAERALVLMRPSGGMSSLGDSGVGDGANGLLTKAAHFYGDGRYLYPGLHLPHPAADDEICRPFADGTEPVEPGDQLGVRSVPVDPLYYHWWDTDPGSRNILHPPDVPLNRCFDKLAFRSSWDPSSEYLILDGISGGSHSYDDANSIAEVGVGERSFVVTFDSVNGPRYIDHNTLNIVRDGQGTRPPGFAACEAFVDRPGFGFSQTTVRNYADATARRSILWRKGSWFLVVDDAEAQAPGTYTLRCNWRCLGRPTLGRDGLQLSQDDAAGKPLVFRIDRDG
;
A
#
# COMPACT_ATOMS: atom_id res chain seq x y z
N MET A 1 -14.43 16.65 30.31
CA MET A 1 -15.16 17.91 30.07
C MET A 1 -15.10 18.14 28.57
N GLN A 2 -16.25 18.17 27.89
CA GLN A 2 -16.31 18.53 26.47
C GLN A 2 -16.00 20.03 26.39
N GLU A 3 -14.86 20.39 25.82
CA GLU A 3 -14.66 21.76 25.35
C GLU A 3 -15.68 22.01 24.23
N GLU A 4 -16.43 23.10 24.34
CA GLU A 4 -17.27 23.58 23.24
C GLU A 4 -16.39 23.79 21.99
N PRO A 5 -16.91 23.48 20.78
CA PRO A 5 -16.17 23.75 19.55
C PRO A 5 -15.82 25.25 19.48
N PRO A 6 -14.58 25.60 19.11
CA PRO A 6 -14.15 27.00 19.11
C PRO A 6 -15.07 27.85 18.20
N ALA A 7 -15.45 29.02 18.70
CA ALA A 7 -16.30 29.98 18.01
C ALA A 7 -15.72 30.33 16.62
N GLY A 8 -16.45 29.96 15.56
CA GLY A 8 -16.04 30.09 14.15
C GLY A 8 -16.42 28.88 13.26
N ALA A 9 -16.88 27.77 13.85
CA ALA A 9 -17.13 26.48 13.19
C ALA A 9 -18.47 26.37 12.41
N GLY A 10 -18.84 27.41 11.65
CA GLY A 10 -19.98 27.33 10.72
C GLY A 10 -19.70 26.39 9.54
N PRO A 11 -20.73 26.00 8.77
CA PRO A 11 -20.52 25.39 7.45
C PRO A 11 -19.83 26.40 6.52
N ILE A 12 -19.15 25.88 5.51
CA ILE A 12 -18.65 26.68 4.38
C ILE A 12 -19.86 27.26 3.65
N SER A 13 -19.81 28.56 3.33
CA SER A 13 -20.93 29.30 2.72
C SER A 13 -20.87 29.37 1.20
N GLN A 14 -19.72 29.12 0.58
CA GLN A 14 -19.51 29.15 -0.87
C GLN A 14 -18.51 28.08 -1.29
N ALA A 15 -18.74 27.43 -2.44
CA ALA A 15 -17.78 26.49 -3.00
C ALA A 15 -16.45 27.17 -3.36
N LYS A 16 -15.37 26.40 -3.48
CA LYS A 16 -14.07 26.97 -3.85
C LYS A 16 -14.18 27.65 -5.22
N ARG A 17 -13.38 28.69 -5.45
CA ARG A 17 -13.26 29.26 -6.78
C ARG A 17 -12.61 28.23 -7.70
N LEU A 18 -13.33 27.80 -8.74
CA LEU A 18 -12.78 26.88 -9.73
C LEU A 18 -11.86 27.63 -10.69
N CYS A 19 -10.65 27.13 -10.88
CA CYS A 19 -9.68 27.65 -11.86
C CYS A 19 -9.82 26.92 -13.20
N LEU A 20 -11.02 26.93 -13.80
CA LEU A 20 -11.34 26.14 -15.00
C LEU A 20 -10.63 26.64 -16.26
N GLU A 21 -10.30 27.92 -16.32
CA GLU A 21 -9.57 28.53 -17.43
C GLU A 21 -8.07 28.54 -17.13
N THR A 22 -7.27 28.17 -18.14
CA THR A 22 -5.81 28.15 -18.06
C THR A 22 -5.23 29.14 -19.08
N PRO A 23 -4.89 30.37 -18.66
CA PRO A 23 -4.22 31.33 -19.53
C PRO A 23 -2.83 30.81 -19.94
N VAL A 24 -2.62 30.58 -21.23
CA VAL A 24 -1.31 30.21 -21.78
C VAL A 24 -0.62 31.41 -22.41
N VAL A 25 -1.40 32.26 -23.09
CA VAL A 25 -0.96 33.54 -23.64
C VAL A 25 -2.03 34.60 -23.35
N VAL A 26 -1.63 35.78 -22.90
CA VAL A 26 -2.56 36.91 -22.68
C VAL A 26 -1.95 38.17 -23.26
N ASN A 27 -2.65 38.83 -24.17
CA ASN A 27 -2.22 40.06 -24.83
C ASN A 27 -0.84 39.96 -25.54
N GLY A 28 -0.46 38.77 -26.01
CA GLY A 28 0.82 38.46 -26.64
C GLY A 28 1.92 38.07 -25.66
N GLU A 29 1.64 38.09 -24.35
CA GLU A 29 2.60 37.74 -23.31
C GLU A 29 2.42 36.28 -22.85
N PRO A 30 3.52 35.51 -22.73
CA PRO A 30 3.46 34.13 -22.25
C PRO A 30 3.03 34.07 -20.78
N GLN A 31 2.02 33.28 -20.48
CA GLN A 31 1.49 33.01 -19.13
C GLN A 31 1.77 31.58 -18.66
N ALA A 32 2.42 30.78 -19.51
CA ALA A 32 2.83 29.42 -19.19
C ALA A 32 4.27 29.13 -19.61
N VAL A 33 4.83 28.06 -19.02
CA VAL A 33 6.09 27.43 -19.43
C VAL A 33 5.83 25.99 -19.84
N VAL A 34 6.59 25.48 -20.82
CA VAL A 34 6.54 24.09 -21.24
C VAL A 34 7.66 23.31 -20.55
N LEU A 35 7.31 22.26 -19.82
CA LEU A 35 8.25 21.38 -19.13
C LEU A 35 8.32 20.02 -19.82
N VAL A 36 9.54 19.57 -20.12
CA VAL A 36 9.82 18.28 -20.76
C VAL A 36 10.75 17.43 -19.89
N PRO A 37 10.76 16.10 -20.05
CA PRO A 37 11.73 15.24 -19.40
C PRO A 37 13.18 15.66 -19.70
N PRO A 38 14.09 15.64 -18.71
CA PRO A 38 15.49 15.97 -18.93
C PRO A 38 16.14 14.94 -19.84
N GLY A 39 16.86 15.41 -20.86
CA GLY A 39 17.62 14.53 -21.76
C GLY A 39 16.80 13.67 -22.73
N ASP A 40 15.49 13.90 -22.90
CA ASP A 40 14.65 13.21 -23.90
C ASP A 40 14.51 14.06 -25.19
N PRO A 41 15.27 13.76 -26.27
CA PRO A 41 15.19 14.54 -27.50
C PRO A 41 13.88 14.35 -28.26
N ALA A 42 13.20 13.21 -28.09
CA ALA A 42 11.96 12.91 -28.79
C ALA A 42 10.81 13.73 -28.23
N ILE A 43 10.67 13.77 -26.90
CA ILE A 43 9.66 14.60 -26.22
C ILE A 43 10.00 16.09 -26.35
N ARG A 44 11.28 16.48 -26.28
CA ARG A 44 11.70 17.86 -26.57
C ARG A 44 11.29 18.31 -27.97
N SER A 45 11.46 17.47 -28.98
CA SER A 45 11.03 17.78 -30.35
C SER A 45 9.50 17.95 -30.46
N ILE A 46 8.72 17.19 -29.70
CA ILE A 46 7.26 17.37 -29.62
C ILE A 46 6.91 18.72 -29.01
N ALA A 47 7.55 19.09 -27.88
CA ALA A 47 7.36 20.39 -27.24
C ALA A 47 7.74 21.57 -28.16
N GLU A 48 8.86 21.49 -28.87
CA GLU A 48 9.31 22.54 -29.79
C GLU A 48 8.32 22.75 -30.94
N ARG A 49 7.74 21.68 -31.48
CA ARG A 49 6.66 21.78 -32.47
C ARG A 49 5.43 22.48 -31.90
N LEU A 50 5.01 22.11 -30.69
CA LEU A 50 3.88 22.75 -30.01
C LEU A 50 4.14 24.25 -29.79
N VAL A 51 5.31 24.63 -29.28
CA VAL A 51 5.68 26.03 -29.07
C VAL A 51 5.75 26.80 -30.39
N ALA A 52 6.24 26.18 -31.47
CA ALA A 52 6.24 26.81 -32.79
C ALA A 52 4.82 27.08 -33.31
N GLN A 53 3.89 26.14 -33.11
CA GLN A 53 2.47 26.34 -33.45
C GLN A 53 1.85 27.48 -32.64
N VAL A 54 2.13 27.54 -31.32
CA VAL A 54 1.67 28.64 -30.45
C VAL A 54 2.21 29.99 -30.91
N ALA A 55 3.50 30.07 -31.25
CA ALA A 55 4.10 31.30 -31.75
C ALA A 55 3.49 31.73 -33.08
N GLN A 56 3.20 30.78 -33.98
CA GLN A 56 2.54 31.07 -35.26
C GLN A 56 1.10 31.61 -35.07
N ALA A 57 0.34 31.05 -34.13
CA ALA A 57 -1.05 31.45 -33.90
C ALA A 57 -1.18 32.72 -33.04
N THR A 58 -0.26 32.94 -32.09
CA THR A 58 -0.41 33.94 -31.04
C THR A 58 0.66 35.03 -30.98
N THR A 59 1.73 34.90 -31.77
CA THR A 59 2.96 35.71 -31.72
C THR A 59 3.77 35.60 -30.42
N ALA A 60 3.29 34.85 -29.42
CA ALA A 60 3.99 34.66 -28.15
C ALA A 60 4.96 33.48 -28.22
N HIS A 61 6.13 33.64 -27.60
CA HIS A 61 7.14 32.59 -27.50
C HIS A 61 7.13 31.98 -26.09
N LEU A 62 6.60 30.76 -25.96
CA LEU A 62 6.70 30.00 -24.73
C LEU A 62 8.14 29.46 -24.56
N ARG A 63 8.61 29.38 -23.32
CA ARG A 63 9.89 28.74 -22.99
C ARG A 63 9.69 27.23 -22.87
N VAL A 64 10.69 26.46 -23.33
CA VAL A 64 10.79 25.02 -23.11
C VAL A 64 11.94 24.77 -22.13
N GLU A 65 11.63 24.17 -20.99
CA GLU A 65 12.57 23.91 -19.90
C GLU A 65 12.55 22.43 -19.51
N GLU A 66 13.64 21.95 -18.92
CA GLU A 66 13.69 20.58 -18.40
C GLU A 66 13.02 20.51 -17.04
N ALA A 67 12.20 19.48 -16.85
CA ALA A 67 11.46 19.23 -15.64
C ALA A 67 12.40 18.63 -14.57
N GLY A 68 12.92 19.50 -13.69
CA GLY A 68 13.48 19.07 -12.41
C GLY A 68 12.38 18.72 -11.38
N PRO A 69 12.73 18.08 -10.26
CA PRO A 69 11.84 18.07 -9.10
C PRO A 69 11.60 19.53 -8.65
N PRO A 70 10.38 19.89 -8.21
CA PRO A 70 10.13 21.23 -7.71
C PRO A 70 11.03 21.55 -6.51
N GLU A 71 11.38 22.83 -6.30
CA GLU A 71 12.20 23.31 -5.16
C GLU A 71 11.56 23.07 -3.77
N GLY A 72 10.38 22.43 -3.74
CA GLY A 72 9.70 21.93 -2.56
C GLY A 72 8.36 21.28 -2.95
N TYR A 73 7.91 20.27 -2.20
CA TYR A 73 6.67 19.52 -2.47
C TYR A 73 5.40 20.39 -2.55
N ARG A 74 5.45 21.60 -2.00
CA ARG A 74 4.34 22.57 -1.96
C ARG A 74 4.64 23.86 -2.73
N SER A 75 5.75 23.92 -3.44
CA SER A 75 6.18 25.11 -4.18
C SER A 75 5.40 25.20 -5.49
N SER A 76 4.59 26.24 -5.63
CA SER A 76 3.86 26.52 -6.87
C SER A 76 4.79 27.15 -7.91
N PRO A 77 4.71 26.74 -9.19
CA PRO A 77 5.33 27.47 -10.29
C PRO A 77 4.83 28.92 -10.36
N ALA A 78 5.67 29.84 -10.84
CA ALA A 78 5.29 31.26 -10.99
C ALA A 78 4.18 31.48 -12.05
N GLN A 79 4.10 30.57 -13.02
CA GLN A 79 3.24 30.62 -14.20
C GLN A 79 2.47 29.31 -14.34
N ASN A 80 1.48 29.25 -15.24
CA ASN A 80 0.87 27.98 -15.60
C ASN A 80 1.92 27.05 -16.26
N VAL A 81 1.67 25.76 -16.30
CA VAL A 81 2.61 24.80 -16.88
C VAL A 81 1.92 23.91 -17.90
N ILE A 82 2.61 23.63 -19.01
CA ILE A 82 2.30 22.53 -19.92
C ILE A 82 3.39 21.47 -19.71
N ALA A 83 3.05 20.35 -19.07
CA ALA A 83 4.01 19.31 -18.72
C ALA A 83 3.83 18.09 -19.63
N LEU A 84 4.89 17.73 -20.37
CA LEU A 84 4.91 16.56 -21.26
C LEU A 84 5.57 15.37 -20.56
N GLY A 85 5.08 14.16 -20.85
CA GLY A 85 5.64 12.90 -20.34
C GLY A 85 4.74 12.22 -19.32
N CYS A 86 5.34 11.61 -18.31
CA CYS A 86 4.66 10.92 -17.22
C CYS A 86 5.42 11.09 -15.89
N PHE A 87 4.94 10.49 -14.80
CA PHE A 87 5.63 10.59 -13.50
C PHE A 87 7.07 10.04 -13.53
N ALA A 88 7.35 9.08 -14.42
CA ALA A 88 8.63 8.40 -14.48
C ALA A 88 9.75 9.33 -14.96
N ASP A 89 9.44 10.24 -15.89
CA ASP A 89 10.44 11.02 -16.64
C ASP A 89 10.30 12.55 -16.44
N ASN A 90 9.17 13.04 -15.93
CA ASN A 90 8.97 14.46 -15.66
C ASN A 90 8.87 14.73 -14.15
N GLY A 91 9.82 15.48 -13.58
CA GLY A 91 9.90 15.74 -12.15
C GLY A 91 8.68 16.44 -11.54
N LEU A 92 8.00 17.32 -12.31
CA LEU A 92 6.76 17.95 -11.85
C LEU A 92 5.60 16.94 -11.85
N LEU A 93 5.45 16.15 -12.93
CA LEU A 93 4.43 15.11 -13.00
C LEU A 93 4.63 14.06 -11.91
N ARG A 94 5.88 13.78 -11.51
CA ARG A 94 6.19 12.91 -10.37
C ARG A 94 5.60 13.42 -9.06
N THR A 95 5.81 14.70 -8.74
CA THR A 95 5.23 15.31 -7.53
C THR A 95 3.71 15.28 -7.57
N LEU A 96 3.11 15.63 -8.72
CA LEU A 96 1.65 15.58 -8.89
C LEU A 96 1.11 14.15 -8.77
N TYR A 97 1.82 13.16 -9.29
CA TYR A 97 1.46 11.74 -9.17
C TYR A 97 1.48 11.27 -7.71
N TYR A 98 2.52 11.62 -6.94
CA TYR A 98 2.58 11.33 -5.50
C TYR A 98 1.41 11.96 -4.72
N GLN A 99 0.92 13.11 -5.18
CA GLN A 99 -0.21 13.84 -4.59
C GLN A 99 -1.57 13.44 -5.19
N PHE A 100 -1.63 12.39 -6.03
CA PHE A 100 -2.81 11.91 -6.76
C PHE A 100 -3.37 12.83 -7.85
N TYR A 101 -2.76 13.98 -8.11
CA TYR A 101 -3.24 14.94 -9.12
C TYR A 101 -3.17 14.44 -10.56
N THR A 102 -2.37 13.41 -10.83
CA THR A 102 -2.37 12.75 -12.13
C THR A 102 -2.07 11.26 -11.96
N LEU A 103 -2.57 10.46 -12.89
CA LEU A 103 -2.39 9.00 -12.91
C LEU A 103 -1.43 8.54 -14.02
N VAL A 104 -0.81 9.49 -14.76
CA VAL A 104 -0.02 9.20 -15.96
C VAL A 104 1.38 8.69 -15.62
N ASP A 105 1.73 7.56 -16.23
CA ASP A 105 2.63 6.55 -15.70
C ASP A 105 3.02 5.57 -16.83
N ARG A 106 4.03 4.68 -16.65
CA ARG A 106 4.45 3.78 -17.74
C ARG A 106 3.45 2.66 -18.04
N TRP A 107 2.46 2.48 -17.17
CA TRP A 107 1.34 1.54 -17.34
C TRP A 107 0.05 2.25 -17.78
N TYR A 108 -0.30 3.42 -17.25
CA TYR A 108 -1.47 4.23 -17.65
C TYR A 108 -1.04 5.54 -18.36
N PRO A 109 -1.60 5.90 -19.53
CA PRO A 109 -2.72 5.29 -20.25
C PRO A 109 -2.36 4.03 -21.05
N GLY A 110 -1.13 3.56 -20.97
CA GLY A 110 -0.64 2.37 -21.65
C GLY A 110 -0.17 2.67 -23.09
N PRO A 111 0.54 1.71 -23.72
CA PRO A 111 1.10 1.92 -25.05
C PRO A 111 0.06 2.32 -26.09
N GLY A 112 0.35 3.38 -26.85
CA GLY A 112 -0.56 3.96 -27.84
C GLY A 112 -1.79 4.69 -27.29
N GLY A 113 -1.96 4.74 -25.96
CA GLY A 113 -2.94 5.60 -25.29
C GLY A 113 -2.36 6.96 -24.93
N TYR A 114 -3.22 7.93 -24.66
CA TYR A 114 -2.81 9.27 -24.23
C TYR A 114 -3.76 9.89 -23.18
N ALA A 115 -3.26 10.85 -22.42
CA ALA A 115 -4.04 11.59 -21.43
C ALA A 115 -3.72 13.10 -21.53
N LEU A 116 -4.69 13.88 -22.02
CA LEU A 116 -4.65 15.34 -22.06
C LEU A 116 -5.65 15.91 -21.06
N HIS A 117 -5.16 16.39 -19.92
CA HIS A 117 -6.05 16.92 -18.87
C HIS A 117 -5.44 18.09 -18.12
N THR A 118 -6.30 18.86 -17.46
CA THR A 118 -5.88 19.96 -16.59
C THR A 118 -5.91 19.52 -15.12
N VAL A 119 -4.78 19.66 -14.44
CA VAL A 119 -4.72 19.70 -12.97
C VAL A 119 -4.98 21.13 -12.52
N HIS A 120 -6.13 21.33 -11.89
CA HIS A 120 -6.60 22.66 -11.50
C HIS A 120 -6.04 23.06 -10.14
N ASP A 121 -5.35 24.20 -10.12
CA ASP A 121 -4.86 24.86 -8.91
C ASP A 121 -4.32 23.94 -7.79
N PRO A 122 -3.38 23.01 -8.08
CA PRO A 122 -2.98 22.00 -7.10
C PRO A 122 -2.31 22.62 -5.85
N TRP A 123 -1.83 23.86 -5.94
CA TRP A 123 -1.20 24.61 -4.83
C TRP A 123 -2.07 25.72 -4.21
N GLY A 124 -3.28 26.00 -4.71
CA GLY A 124 -4.13 27.08 -4.17
C GLY A 124 -3.64 28.50 -4.52
N THR A 125 -2.94 28.64 -5.64
CA THR A 125 -2.32 29.89 -6.13
C THR A 125 -2.96 30.42 -7.42
N GLY A 126 -3.98 29.72 -7.94
CA GLY A 126 -4.62 29.98 -9.24
C GLY A 126 -3.77 29.56 -10.44
N ARG A 127 -2.78 28.68 -10.25
CA ARG A 127 -1.90 28.17 -11.32
C ARG A 127 -2.26 26.74 -11.66
N ASN A 128 -2.49 26.48 -12.94
CA ASN A 128 -2.86 25.16 -13.44
C ASN A 128 -1.67 24.46 -14.10
N VAL A 129 -1.76 23.14 -14.18
CA VAL A 129 -0.86 22.30 -14.97
C VAL A 129 -1.68 21.57 -16.03
N ILE A 130 -1.29 21.71 -17.29
CA ILE A 130 -1.83 20.94 -18.41
C ILE A 130 -0.90 19.75 -18.60
N VAL A 131 -1.43 18.55 -18.36
CA VAL A 131 -0.71 17.31 -18.56
C VAL A 131 -0.90 16.88 -20.00
N VAL A 132 0.20 16.79 -20.74
CA VAL A 132 0.29 16.24 -22.10
C VAL A 132 0.95 14.87 -21.97
N GLY A 133 0.14 13.90 -21.55
CA GLY A 133 0.60 12.65 -20.96
C GLY A 133 0.52 11.43 -21.87
N GLY A 134 1.47 10.52 -21.69
CA GLY A 134 1.48 9.20 -22.34
C GLY A 134 2.45 8.25 -21.65
N SER A 135 2.21 6.95 -21.75
CA SER A 135 3.12 5.93 -21.20
C SER A 135 4.38 5.75 -22.07
N ASP A 136 4.28 6.12 -23.35
CA ASP A 136 5.36 6.12 -24.34
C ASP A 136 5.40 7.45 -25.12
N VAL A 137 6.44 7.62 -25.96
CA VAL A 137 6.64 8.82 -26.78
C VAL A 137 5.49 9.05 -27.78
N GLU A 138 4.87 7.97 -28.27
CA GLU A 138 3.77 8.04 -29.23
C GLU A 138 2.50 8.59 -28.58
N GLY A 139 2.19 8.16 -27.36
CA GLY A 139 1.11 8.69 -26.52
C GLY A 139 1.31 10.16 -26.18
N VAL A 140 2.53 10.57 -25.82
CA VAL A 140 2.86 11.99 -25.59
C VAL A 140 2.66 12.82 -26.86
N ARG A 141 3.02 12.27 -28.03
CA ARG A 141 2.78 12.94 -29.33
C ARG A 141 1.29 13.08 -29.60
N ALA A 142 0.51 12.02 -29.41
CA ALA A 142 -0.94 12.04 -29.60
C ALA A 142 -1.63 13.07 -28.69
N ALA A 143 -1.24 13.15 -27.42
CA ALA A 143 -1.75 14.19 -26.51
C ALA A 143 -1.41 15.61 -26.98
N ALA A 144 -0.19 15.84 -27.49
CA ALA A 144 0.22 17.15 -28.00
C ALA A 144 -0.56 17.52 -29.28
N GLU A 145 -0.81 16.55 -30.16
CA GLU A 145 -1.62 16.71 -31.35
C GLU A 145 -3.10 16.96 -31.01
N ALA A 146 -3.64 16.31 -29.97
CA ALA A 146 -4.99 16.56 -29.46
C ALA A 146 -5.16 17.96 -28.83
N LEU A 147 -4.07 18.55 -28.34
CA LEU A 147 -4.07 19.93 -27.82
C LEU A 147 -4.10 20.98 -28.95
N ALA A 148 -3.51 20.70 -30.11
CA ALA A 148 -3.36 21.67 -31.19
C ALA A 148 -4.68 22.26 -31.72
N PRO A 149 -5.79 21.50 -31.88
CA PRO A 149 -7.11 22.05 -32.24
C PRO A 149 -7.68 23.09 -31.27
N GLN A 150 -7.21 23.13 -30.01
CA GLN A 150 -7.64 24.12 -29.02
C GLN A 150 -6.95 25.49 -29.20
N LEU A 151 -5.99 25.59 -30.11
CA LEU A 151 -5.25 26.81 -30.40
C LEU A 151 -6.07 27.73 -31.32
N ALA A 152 -6.44 28.90 -30.80
CA ALA A 152 -7.13 29.93 -31.58
C ALA A 152 -6.15 31.03 -32.03
N PRO A 153 -6.21 31.49 -33.30
CA PRO A 153 -5.45 32.66 -33.73
C PRO A 153 -5.83 33.91 -32.93
N GLY A 154 -4.84 34.66 -32.45
CA GLY A 154 -5.09 35.91 -31.72
C GLY A 154 -4.04 36.20 -30.66
N ARG A 155 -4.17 37.34 -29.98
CA ARG A 155 -3.20 37.75 -28.95
C ARG A 155 -3.40 37.07 -27.60
N SER A 156 -4.42 36.23 -27.45
CA SER A 156 -4.69 35.53 -26.20
C SER A 156 -5.10 34.10 -26.51
N TRP A 157 -4.56 33.17 -25.74
CA TRP A 157 -4.91 31.75 -25.77
C TRP A 157 -5.14 31.30 -24.33
N VAL A 158 -6.40 31.02 -24.04
CA VAL A 158 -6.87 30.56 -22.73
C VAL A 158 -7.55 29.23 -22.96
N LEU A 159 -7.01 28.18 -22.35
CA LEU A 159 -7.55 26.84 -22.49
C LEU A 159 -8.67 26.60 -21.49
N PRO A 160 -9.79 25.97 -21.89
CA PRO A 160 -10.82 25.53 -20.95
C PRO A 160 -10.31 24.36 -20.10
N ARG A 161 -11.20 23.81 -19.25
CA ARG A 161 -10.94 22.51 -18.62
C ARG A 161 -10.74 21.45 -19.71
N LEU A 162 -9.61 20.74 -19.64
CA LEU A 162 -9.31 19.61 -20.51
C LEU A 162 -9.50 18.31 -19.72
N TRP A 163 -10.15 17.33 -20.35
CA TRP A 163 -10.24 15.96 -19.86
C TRP A 163 -10.46 15.01 -21.04
N ASP A 164 -9.40 14.86 -21.85
CA ASP A 164 -9.37 14.02 -23.04
C ASP A 164 -8.42 12.84 -22.80
N VAL A 165 -8.98 11.71 -22.39
CA VAL A 165 -8.23 10.53 -21.95
C VAL A 165 -8.62 9.31 -22.79
N HIS A 166 -7.61 8.67 -23.38
CA HIS A 166 -7.77 7.54 -24.28
C HIS A 166 -6.83 6.42 -23.85
N PRO A 167 -7.30 5.44 -23.07
CA PRO A 167 -6.51 4.26 -22.72
C PRO A 167 -6.04 3.52 -23.98
N GLY A 168 -4.82 3.00 -23.95
CA GLY A 168 -4.26 2.19 -25.01
C GLY A 168 -5.03 0.88 -25.19
N PRO A 169 -4.94 0.22 -26.36
CA PRO A 169 -5.74 -0.96 -26.69
C PRO A 169 -5.67 -2.08 -25.64
N GLY A 170 -4.50 -2.28 -25.03
CA GLY A 170 -4.32 -3.27 -23.96
C GLY A 170 -5.16 -2.96 -22.71
N LEU A 171 -5.20 -1.70 -22.27
CA LEU A 171 -6.05 -1.27 -21.14
C LEU A 171 -7.54 -1.29 -21.51
N VAL A 172 -7.89 -0.98 -22.75
CA VAL A 172 -9.28 -1.09 -23.23
C VAL A 172 -9.75 -2.53 -23.23
N GLN A 173 -8.96 -3.47 -23.73
CA GLN A 173 -9.29 -4.89 -23.69
C GLN A 173 -9.48 -5.38 -22.25
N LEU A 174 -8.56 -5.02 -21.35
CA LEU A 174 -8.67 -5.34 -19.92
C LEU A 174 -9.96 -4.76 -19.29
N SER A 175 -10.42 -3.59 -19.72
CA SER A 175 -11.65 -2.98 -19.22
C SER A 175 -12.94 -3.56 -19.83
N GLN A 176 -12.86 -4.27 -20.96
CA GLN A 176 -13.99 -4.89 -21.65
C GLN A 176 -14.19 -6.37 -21.29
N GLU A 177 -13.14 -7.09 -20.93
CA GLU A 177 -13.20 -8.50 -20.49
C GLU A 177 -13.88 -8.70 -19.11
N ARG A 178 -14.62 -7.70 -18.62
CA ARG A 178 -15.47 -7.72 -17.41
C ARG A 178 -16.59 -8.76 -17.55
N PRO A 179 -16.58 -9.92 -16.85
CA PRO A 179 -17.71 -10.84 -16.89
C PRO A 179 -18.87 -10.27 -16.04
N ALA A 180 -20.11 -10.52 -16.50
CA ALA A 180 -21.33 -10.27 -15.75
C ALA A 180 -21.42 -11.15 -14.49
N THR A 181 -22.01 -10.60 -13.44
CA THR A 181 -22.01 -11.05 -12.05
C THR A 181 -22.70 -12.39 -11.79
N VAL A 182 -22.12 -13.20 -10.89
CA VAL A 182 -22.85 -14.20 -10.07
C VAL A 182 -22.28 -14.18 -8.64
N GLY A 183 -23.07 -13.79 -7.66
CA GLY A 183 -22.87 -14.20 -6.25
C GLY A 183 -21.78 -13.52 -5.41
N GLY A 184 -21.44 -12.25 -5.64
CA GLY A 184 -20.70 -11.44 -4.64
C GLY A 184 -19.25 -11.86 -4.36
N ARG A 185 -18.59 -12.55 -5.30
CA ARG A 185 -17.14 -12.79 -5.29
C ARG A 185 -16.67 -12.62 -6.71
N SER A 186 -15.87 -11.60 -6.96
CA SER A 186 -15.36 -11.38 -8.30
C SER A 186 -13.94 -11.93 -8.38
N ARG A 187 -13.70 -12.72 -9.42
CA ARG A 187 -12.38 -13.15 -9.86
C ARG A 187 -12.19 -12.55 -11.24
N ARG A 188 -11.33 -11.54 -11.37
CA ARG A 188 -10.91 -10.95 -12.66
C ARG A 188 -9.40 -11.05 -12.84
N PRO A 189 -8.91 -11.18 -14.09
CA PRO A 189 -7.49 -11.25 -14.38
C PRO A 189 -6.77 -9.89 -14.35
N TRP A 190 -5.45 -10.02 -14.36
CA TRP A 190 -4.35 -9.15 -13.95
C TRP A 190 -4.09 -7.89 -14.82
N PRO A 191 -3.47 -6.83 -14.25
CA PRO A 191 -3.15 -6.70 -12.83
C PRO A 191 -4.33 -6.18 -12.04
N GLN A 192 -5.46 -6.90 -12.11
CA GLN A 192 -6.18 -7.29 -10.90
C GLN A 192 -6.40 -6.08 -9.97
N LEU A 193 -7.24 -5.13 -10.40
CA LEU A 193 -7.94 -4.34 -9.41
C LEU A 193 -8.67 -5.35 -8.52
N PRO A 194 -8.38 -5.40 -7.20
CA PRO A 194 -8.91 -6.42 -6.31
C PRO A 194 -10.41 -6.35 -6.31
N THR A 195 -11.09 -7.31 -6.91
CA THR A 195 -12.53 -7.40 -6.76
C THR A 195 -12.96 -8.04 -5.43
N ASP A 196 -12.01 -8.06 -4.50
CA ASP A 196 -12.10 -8.29 -3.06
C ASP A 196 -11.24 -7.19 -2.38
N TRP A 197 -11.56 -5.89 -2.51
CA TRP A 197 -10.88 -4.81 -1.75
C TRP A 197 -11.27 -4.89 -0.26
N ARG A 198 -10.92 -5.99 0.41
CA ARG A 198 -11.41 -6.38 1.75
C ARG A 198 -11.27 -5.29 2.81
N TYR A 199 -10.42 -4.30 2.55
CA TYR A 199 -10.28 -3.11 3.34
C TYR A 199 -10.16 -1.85 2.45
N GLY A 200 -10.94 -0.81 2.70
CA GLY A 200 -10.79 0.51 2.07
C GLY A 200 -11.76 0.85 0.93
N LEU A 201 -11.79 0.09 -0.16
CA LEU A 201 -12.47 0.50 -1.41
C LEU A 201 -13.66 -0.39 -1.84
N ASP A 202 -13.72 -1.67 -1.42
CA ASP A 202 -14.72 -2.70 -1.83
C ASP A 202 -16.16 -2.27 -1.57
N ARG A 203 -16.36 -1.41 -0.57
CA ARG A 203 -17.70 -1.06 -0.10
C ARG A 203 -18.29 0.19 -0.74
N SER A 204 -17.61 0.85 -1.68
CA SER A 204 -18.14 2.07 -2.28
C SER A 204 -18.13 2.01 -3.81
N ASP A 205 -19.31 1.78 -4.40
CA ASP A 205 -19.59 2.06 -5.81
C ASP A 205 -19.11 3.47 -6.22
N LEU A 206 -19.04 4.38 -5.23
CA LEU A 206 -18.45 5.71 -5.31
C LEU A 206 -17.01 5.70 -5.82
N ALA A 207 -16.08 5.02 -5.15
CA ALA A 207 -14.66 5.07 -5.53
C ALA A 207 -14.42 4.43 -6.90
N CYS A 208 -15.07 3.28 -7.15
CA CYS A 208 -15.02 2.61 -8.45
C CYS A 208 -15.51 3.52 -9.58
N ALA A 209 -16.62 4.23 -9.39
CA ALA A 209 -17.17 5.15 -10.38
C ALA A 209 -16.25 6.36 -10.67
N ALA A 210 -15.63 6.93 -9.63
CA ALA A 210 -14.64 8.00 -9.82
C ALA A 210 -13.44 7.50 -10.62
N ILE A 211 -12.83 6.39 -10.20
CA ILE A 211 -11.65 5.82 -10.86
C ILE A 211 -11.95 5.49 -12.33
N GLU A 212 -13.13 4.93 -12.61
CA GLU A 212 -13.53 4.65 -14.00
C GLU A 212 -13.59 5.93 -14.84
N TYR A 213 -14.19 7.01 -14.34
CA TYR A 213 -14.16 8.31 -15.05
C TYR A 213 -12.73 8.82 -15.22
N LEU A 214 -11.90 8.76 -14.18
CA LEU A 214 -10.53 9.27 -14.22
C LEU A 214 -9.69 8.55 -15.27
N TRP A 215 -9.89 7.24 -15.45
CA TRP A 215 -9.16 6.45 -16.43
C TRP A 215 -9.70 6.57 -17.85
N THR A 216 -11.02 6.66 -18.02
CA THR A 216 -11.67 6.44 -19.32
C THR A 216 -12.38 7.67 -19.88
N GLY A 217 -12.61 8.69 -19.06
CA GLY A 217 -13.47 9.81 -19.42
C GLY A 217 -14.96 9.45 -19.51
N ASN A 218 -15.37 8.26 -19.03
CA ASN A 218 -16.77 7.82 -19.10
C ASN A 218 -17.70 8.72 -18.27
N GLU A 219 -18.47 9.57 -18.94
CA GLU A 219 -19.41 10.50 -18.31
C GLU A 219 -20.51 9.80 -17.50
N GLU A 220 -20.90 8.56 -17.85
CA GLU A 220 -21.86 7.80 -17.04
C GLU A 220 -21.28 7.43 -15.67
N ALA A 221 -19.97 7.12 -15.63
CA ALA A 221 -19.25 6.87 -14.38
C ALA A 221 -19.13 8.14 -13.54
N ALA A 222 -18.88 9.30 -14.15
CA ALA A 222 -18.92 10.59 -13.44
C ALA A 222 -20.31 10.87 -12.83
N GLN A 223 -21.38 10.57 -13.57
CA GLN A 223 -22.75 10.69 -13.05
C GLN A 223 -23.04 9.69 -11.92
N ALA A 224 -22.50 8.47 -11.99
CA ALA A 224 -22.61 7.49 -10.92
C ALA A 224 -21.88 7.94 -9.65
N TYR A 225 -20.66 8.46 -9.79
CA TYR A 225 -19.91 9.07 -8.70
C TYR A 225 -20.71 10.22 -8.06
N ARG A 226 -21.23 11.14 -8.88
CA ARG A 226 -22.05 12.27 -8.41
C ARG A 226 -23.22 11.81 -7.54
N ARG A 227 -23.98 10.81 -8.00
CA ARG A 227 -25.11 10.26 -7.21
C ARG A 227 -24.63 9.69 -5.88
N ALA A 228 -23.54 8.92 -5.90
CA ALA A 228 -23.02 8.25 -4.71
C ALA A 228 -22.46 9.24 -3.67
N ILE A 229 -21.65 10.21 -4.08
CA ILE A 229 -21.04 11.18 -3.15
C ILE A 229 -22.10 12.13 -2.53
N LEU A 230 -23.13 12.50 -3.29
CA LEU A 230 -24.25 13.30 -2.76
C LEU A 230 -25.10 12.52 -1.75
N ALA A 231 -25.24 11.20 -1.95
CA ALA A 231 -25.94 10.32 -1.01
C ALA A 231 -25.14 10.08 0.28
N LEU A 232 -23.80 10.05 0.19
CA LEU A 232 -22.93 9.85 1.35
C LEU A 232 -23.07 10.98 2.38
N GLY A 233 -23.10 12.25 1.93
CA GLY A 233 -23.18 13.41 2.82
C GLY A 233 -22.01 13.46 3.81
N ALA A 234 -22.31 13.55 5.11
CA ALA A 234 -21.31 13.47 6.20
C ALA A 234 -21.15 12.04 6.75
N GLY A 235 -21.81 11.05 6.13
CA GLY A 235 -21.69 9.65 6.52
C GLY A 235 -20.36 9.04 6.09
N GLY A 236 -20.03 7.89 6.68
CA GLY A 236 -18.80 7.17 6.41
C GLY A 236 -18.22 6.58 7.70
N SER A 237 -17.13 5.83 7.55
CA SER A 237 -16.33 5.34 8.66
C SER A 237 -14.87 5.63 8.37
N HIS A 238 -14.09 5.95 9.41
CA HIS A 238 -12.65 6.18 9.31
C HIS A 238 -11.88 5.06 8.58
N LEU A 239 -12.40 3.84 8.58
CA LEU A 239 -11.82 2.69 7.87
C LEU A 239 -11.89 2.78 6.33
N PHE A 240 -12.82 3.54 5.78
CA PHE A 240 -13.11 3.54 4.33
C PHE A 240 -13.16 4.96 3.76
N TYR A 241 -12.80 5.98 4.54
CA TYR A 241 -12.90 7.38 4.14
C TYR A 241 -11.68 7.89 3.36
N LEU A 242 -10.58 7.14 3.32
CA LEU A 242 -9.30 7.54 2.70
C LEU A 242 -9.46 8.05 1.27
N ALA A 243 -10.24 7.36 0.44
CA ALA A 243 -10.42 7.71 -0.97
C ALA A 243 -11.28 8.96 -1.19
N ASN A 244 -12.20 9.29 -0.27
CA ASN A 244 -13.15 10.37 -0.45
C ASN A 244 -12.50 11.75 -0.64
N PRO A 245 -11.59 12.23 0.23
CA PRO A 245 -10.96 13.54 0.04
C PRO A 245 -10.07 13.57 -1.21
N VAL A 246 -9.40 12.46 -1.55
CA VAL A 246 -8.56 12.34 -2.75
C VAL A 246 -9.43 12.48 -4.01
N LEU A 247 -10.44 11.61 -4.13
CA LEU A 247 -11.31 11.58 -5.31
C LEU A 247 -12.16 12.84 -5.44
N TRP A 248 -12.59 13.45 -4.33
CA TRP A 248 -13.32 14.71 -4.39
C TRP A 248 -12.46 15.83 -4.98
N ASP A 249 -11.20 15.99 -4.56
CA ASP A 249 -10.31 17.04 -5.12
C ASP A 249 -10.02 16.83 -6.63
N LEU A 250 -10.15 15.60 -7.14
CA LEU A 250 -10.00 15.30 -8.58
C LEU A 250 -11.31 15.47 -9.38
N MET A 251 -12.45 15.22 -8.74
CA MET A 251 -13.77 15.21 -9.39
C MET A 251 -14.51 16.54 -9.26
N GLU A 252 -14.09 17.44 -8.37
CA GLU A 252 -14.77 18.70 -8.11
C GLU A 252 -14.79 19.64 -9.32
N GLU A 253 -13.89 19.53 -10.29
CA GLU A 253 -13.95 20.33 -11.51
C GLU A 253 -14.80 19.68 -12.61
N ALA A 254 -15.28 18.44 -12.40
CA ALA A 254 -16.10 17.75 -13.39
C ALA A 254 -17.44 18.48 -13.60
N PRO A 255 -17.90 18.62 -14.86
CA PRO A 255 -19.09 19.41 -15.21
C PRO A 255 -20.41 18.81 -14.71
N VAL A 256 -20.39 17.57 -14.21
CA VAL A 256 -21.60 16.85 -13.77
C VAL A 256 -22.29 17.48 -12.56
N PHE A 257 -21.58 18.28 -11.77
CA PHE A 257 -22.07 18.86 -10.51
C PHE A 257 -22.42 20.36 -10.65
N THR A 258 -23.44 20.78 -9.93
CA THR A 258 -23.75 22.22 -9.75
C THR A 258 -22.92 22.84 -8.62
N GLU A 259 -22.87 24.18 -8.54
CA GLU A 259 -22.20 24.88 -7.42
C GLU A 259 -22.81 24.53 -6.06
N GLU A 260 -24.14 24.42 -5.99
CA GLU A 260 -24.85 23.99 -4.78
C GLU A 260 -24.45 22.57 -4.35
N GLU A 261 -24.32 21.66 -5.32
CA GLU A 261 -23.89 20.29 -5.05
C GLU A 261 -22.44 20.22 -4.57
N ARG A 262 -21.54 21.03 -5.14
CA ARG A 262 -20.16 21.16 -4.65
C ARG A 262 -20.13 21.62 -3.21
N LEU A 263 -20.91 22.63 -2.89
CA LEU A 263 -21.02 23.13 -1.53
C LEU A 263 -21.56 22.07 -0.56
N ARG A 264 -22.55 21.29 -1.00
CA ARG A 264 -23.13 20.20 -0.20
C ARG A 264 -22.12 19.09 0.06
N VAL A 265 -21.40 18.62 -0.97
CA VAL A 265 -20.38 17.57 -0.80
C VAL A 265 -19.24 18.07 0.08
N THR A 266 -18.73 19.28 -0.18
CA THR A 266 -17.66 19.90 0.61
C THR A 266 -18.05 20.01 2.09
N ASN A 267 -19.26 20.47 2.40
CA ASN A 267 -19.75 20.54 3.77
C ASN A 267 -20.01 19.16 4.39
N GLY A 268 -20.41 18.17 3.59
CA GLY A 268 -20.50 16.77 4.03
C GLY A 268 -19.14 16.24 4.47
N MET A 269 -18.12 16.44 3.64
CA MET A 269 -16.75 16.06 3.95
C MET A 269 -16.20 16.79 5.19
N LEU A 270 -16.43 18.10 5.30
CA LEU A 270 -16.06 18.86 6.50
C LEU A 270 -16.79 18.34 7.75
N GLY A 271 -18.07 18.00 7.61
CA GLY A 271 -18.90 17.40 8.65
C GLY A 271 -18.34 16.06 9.13
N PHE A 272 -17.87 15.20 8.21
CA PHE A 272 -17.20 13.96 8.57
C PHE A 272 -15.94 14.21 9.41
N PHE A 273 -15.04 15.10 8.97
CA PHE A 273 -13.80 15.38 9.71
C PHE A 273 -14.04 16.01 11.09
N ARG A 274 -15.13 16.77 11.24
CA ARG A 274 -15.58 17.33 12.53
C ARG A 274 -16.37 16.33 13.40
N SER A 275 -16.71 15.16 12.87
CA SER A 275 -17.48 14.13 13.59
C SER A 275 -16.59 13.26 14.50
N PRO A 276 -17.18 12.42 15.36
CA PRO A 276 -16.46 11.40 16.12
C PRO A 276 -15.76 10.33 15.26
N GLU A 277 -16.14 10.16 13.99
CA GLU A 277 -15.42 9.28 13.03
C GLU A 277 -14.26 10.02 12.32
N GLY A 278 -14.15 11.34 12.54
CA GLY A 278 -13.13 12.19 11.93
C GLY A 278 -11.93 12.41 12.85
N VAL A 279 -11.44 13.65 12.91
CA VAL A 279 -10.20 14.00 13.64
C VAL A 279 -10.28 13.73 15.15
N ALA A 280 -11.50 13.71 15.71
CA ALA A 280 -11.76 13.43 17.11
C ALA A 280 -11.95 11.93 17.43
N GLU A 281 -11.78 11.03 16.44
CA GLU A 281 -11.86 9.59 16.67
C GLU A 281 -10.84 9.17 17.76
N PRO A 282 -11.27 8.57 18.88
CA PRO A 282 -10.40 8.36 20.03
C PRO A 282 -9.15 7.53 19.76
N PHE A 283 -9.24 6.50 18.91
CA PHE A 283 -8.10 5.60 18.67
C PHE A 283 -6.99 6.27 17.85
N TYR A 284 -7.34 7.12 16.89
CA TYR A 284 -6.43 8.01 16.18
C TYR A 284 -5.95 9.17 17.06
N HIS A 285 -6.88 9.89 17.71
CA HIS A 285 -6.57 11.10 18.45
C HIS A 285 -5.61 10.83 19.62
N ASN A 286 -5.83 9.73 20.36
CA ASN A 286 -4.97 9.35 21.48
C ASN A 286 -3.58 8.87 21.04
N ALA A 287 -3.40 8.50 19.76
CA ALA A 287 -2.10 8.12 19.22
C ALA A 287 -1.23 9.34 18.87
N ILE A 288 -1.84 10.53 18.73
CA ILE A 288 -1.12 11.78 18.46
C ILE A 288 -0.20 12.08 19.66
N GLY A 289 1.10 12.20 19.40
CA GLY A 289 2.08 12.52 20.44
C GLY A 289 2.57 11.32 21.27
N VAL A 290 2.08 10.10 21.00
CA VAL A 290 2.65 8.87 21.55
C VAL A 290 3.73 8.34 20.60
N ARG A 291 4.94 8.11 21.10
CA ARG A 291 6.04 7.50 20.33
C ARG A 291 5.89 5.98 20.31
N ALA A 292 5.03 5.48 19.43
CA ALA A 292 4.72 4.07 19.23
C ALA A 292 4.52 3.77 17.73
N PRO A 293 4.66 2.51 17.29
CA PRO A 293 4.21 2.09 15.96
C PRO A 293 2.73 2.45 15.75
N ARG A 294 2.27 2.50 14.50
CA ARG A 294 0.89 2.86 14.15
C ARG A 294 0.06 1.64 13.76
N GLN A 295 -1.25 1.75 13.91
CA GLN A 295 -2.22 0.68 13.64
C GLN A 295 -3.10 1.06 12.45
N ASN A 296 -3.62 0.07 11.74
CA ASN A 296 -4.34 0.27 10.48
C ASN A 296 -5.54 1.23 10.52
N HIS A 297 -6.40 1.19 11.53
CA HIS A 297 -7.50 2.15 11.71
C HIS A 297 -6.97 3.57 11.80
N GLN A 298 -5.92 3.76 12.59
CA GLN A 298 -5.31 5.05 12.81
C GLN A 298 -4.67 5.59 11.52
N THR A 299 -3.92 4.75 10.80
CA THR A 299 -3.23 5.18 9.57
C THR A 299 -4.19 5.48 8.43
N ARG A 300 -5.27 4.71 8.28
CA ARG A 300 -6.31 5.00 7.27
C ARG A 300 -6.97 6.36 7.50
N LEU A 301 -7.33 6.64 8.76
CA LEU A 301 -7.85 7.94 9.14
C LEU A 301 -6.80 9.04 8.95
N ALA A 302 -5.56 8.81 9.35
CA ALA A 302 -4.49 9.79 9.22
C ALA A 302 -4.22 10.22 7.78
N VAL A 303 -4.24 9.28 6.81
CA VAL A 303 -4.15 9.61 5.38
C VAL A 303 -5.38 10.38 4.91
N ALA A 304 -6.59 9.96 5.31
CA ALA A 304 -7.82 10.70 4.99
C ALA A 304 -7.77 12.14 5.52
N VAL A 305 -7.33 12.32 6.78
CA VAL A 305 -7.16 13.63 7.42
C VAL A 305 -6.07 14.43 6.71
N TYR A 306 -4.96 13.83 6.29
CA TYR A 306 -3.92 14.53 5.53
C TYR A 306 -4.47 15.17 4.25
N PHE A 307 -5.16 14.39 3.41
CA PHE A 307 -5.71 14.91 2.15
C PHE A 307 -6.85 15.89 2.38
N GLY A 308 -7.77 15.57 3.30
CA GLY A 308 -8.88 16.45 3.66
C GLY A 308 -8.43 17.78 4.27
N ALA A 309 -7.50 17.74 5.23
CA ALA A 309 -6.95 18.94 5.84
C ALA A 309 -6.10 19.76 4.85
N THR A 310 -5.39 19.11 3.91
CA THR A 310 -4.70 19.80 2.81
C THR A 310 -5.70 20.55 1.95
N TYR A 311 -6.80 19.89 1.53
CA TYR A 311 -7.89 20.51 0.77
C TYR A 311 -8.49 21.72 1.50
N PHE A 312 -8.90 21.57 2.77
CA PHE A 312 -9.53 22.66 3.52
C PHE A 312 -8.56 23.78 3.90
N SER A 313 -7.30 23.47 4.19
CA SER A 313 -6.28 24.48 4.45
C SER A 313 -5.97 25.27 3.17
N LYS A 314 -5.86 24.59 2.02
CA LYS A 314 -5.50 25.18 0.73
C LYS A 314 -6.60 26.08 0.17
N TYR A 315 -7.83 25.57 0.05
CA TYR A 315 -8.89 26.28 -0.69
C TYR A 315 -9.79 27.14 0.19
N TYR A 316 -9.86 26.87 1.49
CA TYR A 316 -10.75 27.56 2.43
C TYR A 316 -10.00 28.28 3.56
N GLY A 317 -8.69 28.07 3.69
CA GLY A 317 -7.88 28.73 4.71
C GLY A 317 -8.28 28.39 6.15
N LEU A 318 -8.99 27.27 6.37
CA LEU A 318 -9.57 26.94 7.67
C LEU A 318 -8.47 26.80 8.73
N PRO A 319 -8.51 27.56 9.85
CA PRO A 319 -7.52 27.45 10.91
C PRO A 319 -7.45 26.05 11.54
N GLU A 320 -8.59 25.36 11.68
CA GLU A 320 -8.63 24.00 12.18
C GLU A 320 -7.93 23.00 11.24
N ALA A 321 -8.04 23.18 9.92
CA ALA A 321 -7.36 22.31 8.95
C ALA A 321 -5.84 22.43 9.05
N ARG A 322 -5.31 23.64 9.30
CA ARG A 322 -3.88 23.83 9.59
C ARG A 322 -3.44 23.11 10.88
N ARG A 323 -4.28 23.12 11.92
CA ARG A 323 -4.02 22.35 13.15
C ARG A 323 -4.04 20.85 12.87
N TRP A 324 -5.02 20.36 12.11
CA TRP A 324 -5.11 18.94 11.74
C TRP A 324 -3.87 18.48 10.97
N LEU A 325 -3.32 19.30 10.07
CA LEU A 325 -2.06 18.98 9.38
C LEU A 325 -0.88 18.84 10.37
N ALA A 326 -0.77 19.73 11.34
CA ALA A 326 0.27 19.64 12.37
C ALA A 326 0.07 18.44 13.33
N ASP A 327 -1.17 18.00 13.53
CA ASP A 327 -1.49 16.79 14.29
C ASP A 327 -1.14 15.53 13.48
N VAL A 328 -1.42 15.51 12.17
CA VAL A 328 -1.04 14.43 11.25
C VAL A 328 0.47 14.24 11.19
N GLU A 329 1.25 15.32 11.13
CA GLU A 329 2.73 15.24 11.16
C GLU A 329 3.24 14.61 12.46
N ARG A 330 2.70 15.04 13.61
CA ARG A 330 3.00 14.45 14.93
C ARG A 330 2.53 13.00 15.05
N PHE A 331 1.44 12.64 14.38
CA PHE A 331 0.98 11.26 14.30
C PHE A 331 1.98 10.41 13.51
N TRP A 332 2.46 10.87 12.35
CA TRP A 332 3.31 10.03 11.49
C TRP A 332 4.76 9.92 11.96
N GLU A 333 5.31 10.90 12.68
CA GLU A 333 6.74 10.94 13.06
C GLU A 333 7.29 9.59 13.54
N PRO A 334 6.70 8.87 14.51
CA PRO A 334 7.29 7.61 14.97
C PRO A 334 7.29 6.51 13.90
N GLN A 335 6.26 6.44 13.06
CA GLN A 335 6.14 5.39 12.04
C GLN A 335 7.07 5.62 10.86
N LEU A 336 7.37 6.89 10.53
CA LEU A 336 8.33 7.20 9.49
C LEU A 336 9.74 6.72 9.85
N HIS A 337 10.01 6.51 11.14
CA HIS A 337 11.28 5.96 11.65
C HIS A 337 11.19 4.48 12.04
N SER A 338 10.20 3.75 11.53
CA SER A 338 10.01 2.33 11.83
C SER A 338 9.57 1.53 10.61
N SER A 339 10.23 0.39 10.40
CA SER A 339 9.87 -0.57 9.37
C SER A 339 8.66 -1.44 9.76
N LYS A 340 8.25 -1.42 11.02
CA LYS A 340 7.19 -2.30 11.56
C LYS A 340 6.07 -1.49 12.22
N PRO A 341 4.80 -1.74 11.88
CA PRO A 341 3.66 -1.13 12.55
C PRO A 341 3.25 -1.94 13.79
N MET A 342 2.18 -1.51 14.48
CA MET A 342 1.57 -2.30 15.55
C MET A 342 1.02 -3.64 15.06
N CYS A 343 0.59 -3.68 13.80
CA CYS A 343 -0.02 -4.86 13.21
C CYS A 343 1.04 -5.91 12.85
N ASP A 344 0.88 -7.15 13.34
CA ASP A 344 1.67 -8.30 12.90
C ASP A 344 0.78 -9.32 12.18
N SER A 345 0.26 -8.92 11.02
CA SER A 345 -0.51 -9.79 10.13
C SER A 345 -0.26 -9.45 8.68
N ASN A 346 -0.38 -10.44 7.79
CA ASN A 346 -0.11 -10.23 6.38
C ASN A 346 -1.20 -9.43 5.64
N GLY A 347 -2.36 -9.18 6.27
CA GLY A 347 -3.35 -8.21 5.78
C GLY A 347 -3.06 -6.80 6.29
N HIS A 348 -3.13 -6.62 7.60
CA HIS A 348 -3.21 -5.30 8.20
C HIS A 348 -1.85 -4.59 8.28
N GLN A 349 -0.74 -5.33 8.42
CA GLN A 349 0.59 -4.73 8.45
C GLN A 349 0.90 -3.97 7.14
N TRP A 350 0.52 -4.56 6.02
CA TRP A 350 0.97 -4.13 4.71
C TRP A 350 -0.01 -3.18 4.05
N ALA A 351 -1.10 -3.75 3.52
CA ALA A 351 -2.17 -3.07 2.79
C ALA A 351 -2.74 -1.88 3.56
N ALA A 352 -2.81 -2.01 4.89
CA ALA A 352 -3.59 -1.12 5.73
C ALA A 352 -2.74 -0.15 6.57
N THR A 353 -1.42 -0.31 6.61
CA THR A 353 -0.56 0.49 7.49
C THR A 353 0.72 0.96 6.83
N LEU A 354 1.60 0.05 6.40
CA LEU A 354 2.87 0.44 5.78
C LEU A 354 2.67 1.05 4.39
N GLU A 355 1.66 0.60 3.66
CA GLU A 355 1.18 1.25 2.44
C GLU A 355 0.74 2.70 2.71
N ASN A 356 -0.02 2.92 3.78
CA ASN A 356 -0.47 4.25 4.18
C ASN A 356 0.70 5.16 4.62
N ALA A 357 1.71 4.61 5.29
CA ALA A 357 2.95 5.33 5.64
C ALA A 357 3.71 5.76 4.37
N ALA A 358 3.84 4.86 3.40
CA ALA A 358 4.49 5.14 2.12
C ALA A 358 3.72 6.21 1.32
N THR A 359 2.39 6.11 1.27
CA THR A 359 1.52 7.10 0.62
C THR A 359 1.64 8.47 1.27
N TYR A 360 1.61 8.56 2.60
CA TYR A 360 1.82 9.83 3.31
C TYR A 360 3.21 10.41 3.04
N ALA A 361 4.27 9.61 3.16
CA ALA A 361 5.65 10.06 2.96
C ALA A 361 5.84 10.67 1.55
N LEU A 362 5.40 9.96 0.51
CA LEU A 362 5.51 10.44 -0.87
C LEU A 362 4.62 11.67 -1.13
N ALA A 363 3.39 11.70 -0.62
CA ALA A 363 2.47 12.83 -0.87
C ALA A 363 2.84 14.11 -0.10
N SER A 364 3.45 13.96 1.08
CA SER A 364 3.83 15.08 1.96
C SER A 364 5.25 15.59 1.74
N GLY A 365 6.15 14.74 1.27
CA GLY A 365 7.59 15.03 1.18
C GLY A 365 8.37 14.71 2.45
N HIS A 366 7.74 14.17 3.50
CA HIS A 366 8.42 13.60 4.66
C HIS A 366 8.95 12.21 4.31
N LEU A 367 10.12 12.19 3.68
CA LEU A 367 10.69 11.01 3.05
C LEU A 367 11.55 10.14 4.00
N GLU A 368 11.54 10.39 5.31
CA GLU A 368 12.37 9.68 6.31
C GLU A 368 12.15 8.16 6.25
N PHE A 369 10.91 7.73 6.03
CA PHE A 369 10.56 6.31 5.85
C PHE A 369 11.37 5.65 4.73
N PHE A 370 11.63 6.37 3.64
CA PHE A 370 12.43 5.86 2.52
C PHE A 370 13.93 6.18 2.67
N THR A 371 14.26 7.43 2.99
CA THR A 371 15.65 7.92 3.00
C THR A 371 16.50 7.33 4.13
N GLU A 372 15.88 6.93 5.25
CA GLU A 372 16.56 6.23 6.35
C GLU A 372 16.56 4.70 6.19
N GLY A 373 15.90 4.17 5.16
CA GLY A 373 15.89 2.74 4.84
C GLY A 373 14.82 1.90 5.56
N HIS A 374 13.88 2.50 6.29
CA HIS A 374 12.81 1.76 6.97
C HIS A 374 11.84 1.07 5.99
N ALA A 375 11.48 1.75 4.90
CA ALA A 375 10.69 1.18 3.81
C ALA A 375 11.44 0.04 3.11
N ARG A 376 12.79 0.15 3.00
CA ARG A 376 13.63 -0.94 2.47
C ARG A 376 13.58 -2.14 3.42
N ALA A 377 13.80 -1.93 4.71
CA ALA A 377 13.71 -3.02 5.70
C ALA A 377 12.33 -3.70 5.70
N ALA A 378 11.25 -2.93 5.56
CA ALA A 378 9.91 -3.46 5.38
C ALA A 378 9.76 -4.27 4.07
N ALA A 379 10.28 -3.77 2.95
CA ALA A 379 10.25 -4.48 1.67
C ALA A 379 11.04 -5.80 1.70
N GLU A 380 12.23 -5.80 2.32
CA GLU A 380 13.02 -7.03 2.52
C GLU A 380 12.25 -8.05 3.40
N ARG A 381 11.56 -7.58 4.45
CA ARG A 381 10.67 -8.43 5.26
C ARG A 381 9.50 -9.00 4.44
N ALA A 382 8.90 -8.21 3.56
CA ALA A 382 7.84 -8.68 2.68
C ALA A 382 8.35 -9.78 1.74
N LEU A 383 9.54 -9.62 1.14
CA LEU A 383 10.15 -10.66 0.31
C LEU A 383 10.42 -11.95 1.09
N VAL A 384 10.77 -11.89 2.37
CA VAL A 384 10.93 -13.07 3.24
C VAL A 384 9.60 -13.77 3.52
N LEU A 385 8.48 -13.04 3.53
CA LEU A 385 7.14 -13.57 3.81
C LEU A 385 6.39 -14.07 2.57
N MET A 386 6.76 -13.61 1.38
CA MET A 386 6.14 -14.01 0.12
C MET A 386 6.55 -15.42 -0.32
N ARG A 387 5.58 -16.21 -0.76
CA ARG A 387 5.83 -17.49 -1.43
C ARG A 387 6.56 -17.26 -2.76
N PRO A 388 7.22 -18.30 -3.31
CA PRO A 388 7.70 -18.29 -4.69
C PRO A 388 6.61 -17.91 -5.71
N SER A 389 5.35 -18.29 -5.45
CA SER A 389 4.17 -17.88 -6.24
C SER A 389 3.71 -16.42 -6.00
N GLY A 390 4.52 -15.57 -5.37
CA GLY A 390 4.23 -14.15 -5.13
C GLY A 390 3.30 -13.85 -3.96
N GLY A 391 2.34 -14.72 -3.65
CA GLY A 391 1.36 -14.47 -2.58
C GLY A 391 1.98 -14.57 -1.18
N MET A 392 1.50 -13.76 -0.23
CA MET A 392 1.94 -13.86 1.17
C MET A 392 1.36 -15.08 1.89
N SER A 393 2.04 -15.53 2.93
CA SER A 393 1.54 -16.57 3.85
C SER A 393 0.37 -16.06 4.70
N SER A 394 -0.41 -16.97 5.27
CA SER A 394 -1.51 -16.61 6.18
C SER A 394 -1.02 -16.48 7.62
N LEU A 395 -0.59 -15.28 7.99
CA LEU A 395 -0.09 -14.89 9.33
C LEU A 395 -0.96 -13.80 9.94
N GLY A 396 -1.30 -13.96 11.23
CA GLY A 396 -2.28 -13.13 11.92
C GLY A 396 -3.63 -13.06 11.20
N ASP A 397 -4.42 -12.03 11.49
CA ASP A 397 -5.68 -11.77 10.80
C ASP A 397 -5.42 -11.42 9.33
N SER A 398 -5.47 -12.43 8.47
CA SER A 398 -5.17 -12.35 7.05
C SER A 398 -6.06 -13.25 6.20
N GLY A 399 -6.28 -12.85 4.95
CA GLY A 399 -7.01 -13.58 3.93
C GLY A 399 -6.15 -13.88 2.70
N VAL A 400 -6.71 -14.69 1.79
CA VAL A 400 -6.11 -14.90 0.47
C VAL A 400 -6.16 -13.59 -0.31
N GLY A 401 -5.03 -13.18 -0.89
CA GLY A 401 -4.89 -11.92 -1.62
C GLY A 401 -4.32 -10.79 -0.78
N ASP A 402 -4.17 -10.94 0.53
CA ASP A 402 -3.48 -9.93 1.34
C ASP A 402 -1.98 -9.88 0.99
N GLY A 403 -1.40 -8.68 0.93
CA GLY A 403 -0.03 -8.52 0.45
C GLY A 403 0.58 -7.14 0.63
N ALA A 404 1.86 -7.03 0.26
CA ALA A 404 2.65 -5.80 0.34
C ALA A 404 2.86 -5.08 -1.00
N ASN A 405 2.06 -5.41 -2.02
CA ASN A 405 2.30 -4.92 -3.38
C ASN A 405 2.37 -3.38 -3.47
N GLY A 406 1.42 -2.65 -2.88
CA GLY A 406 1.45 -1.20 -2.89
C GLY A 406 2.74 -0.60 -2.32
N LEU A 407 3.27 -1.16 -1.22
CA LEU A 407 4.54 -0.74 -0.65
C LEU A 407 5.72 -1.14 -1.56
N LEU A 408 5.68 -2.36 -2.12
CA LEU A 408 6.75 -2.89 -2.95
C LEU A 408 6.91 -2.13 -4.26
N THR A 409 5.82 -1.71 -4.92
CA THR A 409 5.91 -0.89 -6.14
C THR A 409 6.49 0.50 -5.84
N LYS A 410 6.08 1.12 -4.72
CA LYS A 410 6.68 2.37 -4.24
C LYS A 410 8.16 2.22 -3.89
N ALA A 411 8.54 1.12 -3.24
CA ALA A 411 9.93 0.81 -2.91
C ALA A 411 10.76 0.55 -4.17
N ALA A 412 10.23 -0.19 -5.14
CA ALA A 412 10.89 -0.42 -6.43
C ALA A 412 11.21 0.90 -7.13
N HIS A 413 10.21 1.78 -7.22
CA HIS A 413 10.37 3.10 -7.79
C HIS A 413 11.38 3.97 -7.03
N PHE A 414 11.22 4.10 -5.71
CA PHE A 414 12.06 5.00 -4.92
C PHE A 414 13.53 4.58 -4.91
N TYR A 415 13.79 3.26 -4.89
CA TYR A 415 15.14 2.72 -4.81
C TYR A 415 15.73 2.29 -6.15
N GLY A 416 14.95 2.30 -7.24
CA GLY A 416 15.33 1.70 -8.52
C GLY A 416 15.64 0.21 -8.41
N ASP A 417 14.90 -0.52 -7.57
CA ASP A 417 15.19 -1.91 -7.21
C ASP A 417 14.09 -2.85 -7.70
N GLY A 418 14.31 -3.45 -8.87
CA GLY A 418 13.38 -4.36 -9.53
C GLY A 418 13.06 -5.64 -8.76
N ARG A 419 13.81 -5.97 -7.70
CA ARG A 419 13.53 -7.15 -6.85
C ARG A 419 12.17 -7.09 -6.20
N TYR A 420 11.69 -5.90 -5.88
CA TYR A 420 10.39 -5.71 -5.23
C TYR A 420 9.21 -5.92 -6.19
N LEU A 421 9.43 -5.86 -7.51
CA LEU A 421 8.39 -6.11 -8.51
C LEU A 421 8.26 -7.60 -8.88
N TYR A 422 9.32 -8.38 -8.67
CA TYR A 422 9.39 -9.76 -9.12
C TYR A 422 8.30 -10.68 -8.55
N PRO A 423 7.94 -10.64 -7.25
CA PRO A 423 6.85 -11.45 -6.72
C PRO A 423 5.52 -11.19 -7.45
N GLY A 424 5.32 -9.97 -7.93
CA GLY A 424 4.11 -9.57 -8.67
C GLY A 424 3.91 -10.35 -9.97
N LEU A 425 4.98 -10.87 -10.59
CA LEU A 425 4.90 -11.64 -11.83
C LEU A 425 4.20 -12.99 -11.67
N HIS A 426 4.19 -13.53 -10.45
CA HIS A 426 3.72 -14.89 -10.17
C HIS A 426 2.40 -14.93 -9.40
N LEU A 427 1.84 -13.76 -9.05
CA LEU A 427 0.68 -13.67 -8.19
C LEU A 427 -0.54 -14.40 -8.77
N PRO A 428 -1.13 -15.36 -8.03
CA PRO A 428 -2.31 -16.07 -8.51
C PRO A 428 -3.58 -15.22 -8.42
N HIS A 429 -3.58 -14.19 -7.58
CA HIS A 429 -4.74 -13.39 -7.19
C HIS A 429 -4.37 -11.93 -6.89
N PRO A 430 -5.33 -10.99 -7.01
CA PRO A 430 -5.09 -9.58 -6.74
C PRO A 430 -4.51 -9.39 -5.36
N ALA A 431 -3.51 -8.51 -5.21
CA ALA A 431 -3.14 -8.08 -3.88
C ALA A 431 -4.14 -7.03 -3.39
N ALA A 432 -4.75 -7.25 -2.24
CA ALA A 432 -5.53 -6.23 -1.57
C ALA A 432 -4.59 -5.15 -1.00
N ASP A 433 -4.83 -3.90 -1.36
CA ASP A 433 -4.11 -2.73 -0.82
C ASP A 433 -5.03 -1.50 -0.73
N ASP A 434 -4.60 -0.50 0.07
CA ASP A 434 -5.26 0.80 0.20
C ASP A 434 -4.85 1.79 -0.93
N GLU A 435 -4.04 1.36 -1.92
CA GLU A 435 -3.59 2.24 -3.01
C GLU A 435 -4.74 2.57 -3.96
N ILE A 436 -4.85 3.85 -4.34
CA ILE A 436 -5.93 4.35 -5.19
C ILE A 436 -5.36 4.49 -6.59
N CYS A 437 -5.53 3.42 -7.38
CA CYS A 437 -5.37 3.41 -8.85
C CYS A 437 -4.01 3.83 -9.42
N ARG A 438 -2.94 3.93 -8.61
CA ARG A 438 -1.57 4.22 -9.05
C ARG A 438 -0.67 2.98 -8.92
N PRO A 439 -0.20 2.37 -10.02
CA PRO A 439 0.66 1.20 -9.94
C PRO A 439 2.14 1.53 -9.66
N PHE A 440 2.54 2.80 -9.69
CA PHE A 440 3.94 3.26 -9.60
C PHE A 440 4.83 2.64 -10.70
N ALA A 441 4.32 2.54 -11.92
CA ALA A 441 5.08 1.98 -13.04
C ALA A 441 6.04 3.02 -13.65
N ASP A 442 7.32 2.99 -13.25
CA ASP A 442 8.33 3.96 -13.72
C ASP A 442 9.24 3.42 -14.83
N GLY A 443 9.03 2.16 -15.23
CA GLY A 443 9.88 1.45 -16.18
C GLY A 443 10.99 0.63 -15.52
N THR A 444 11.01 0.52 -14.18
CA THR A 444 11.87 -0.44 -13.48
C THR A 444 11.49 -1.85 -13.90
N GLU A 445 12.46 -2.60 -14.41
CA GLU A 445 12.27 -3.99 -14.82
C GLU A 445 12.34 -4.92 -13.60
N PRO A 446 11.45 -5.92 -13.49
CA PRO A 446 11.52 -6.91 -12.42
C PRO A 446 12.84 -7.72 -12.45
N VAL A 447 13.40 -7.98 -11.27
CA VAL A 447 14.66 -8.74 -11.11
C VAL A 447 14.46 -9.85 -10.08
N GLU A 448 14.86 -11.08 -10.37
CA GLU A 448 14.72 -12.18 -9.40
C GLU A 448 15.49 -11.88 -8.10
N PRO A 449 14.87 -11.95 -6.90
CA PRO A 449 15.53 -11.70 -5.62
C PRO A 449 16.41 -12.88 -5.18
N GLY A 450 17.51 -13.13 -5.89
CA GLY A 450 18.42 -14.25 -5.63
C GLY A 450 19.09 -14.18 -4.24
N ASP A 451 19.24 -12.98 -3.69
CA ASP A 451 19.77 -12.74 -2.35
C ASP A 451 18.80 -13.15 -1.23
N GLN A 452 17.53 -13.40 -1.56
CA GLN A 452 16.49 -13.89 -0.65
C GLN A 452 16.36 -15.43 -0.65
N LEU A 453 17.23 -16.14 -1.37
CA LEU A 453 17.30 -17.60 -1.36
C LEU A 453 18.10 -18.12 -0.15
N GLY A 454 17.84 -19.38 0.20
CA GLY A 454 18.46 -20.07 1.32
C GLY A 454 17.69 -19.89 2.62
N VAL A 455 18.41 -19.85 3.74
CA VAL A 455 17.86 -19.54 5.07
C VAL A 455 18.07 -18.06 5.36
N ARG A 456 16.97 -17.32 5.55
CA ARG A 456 16.97 -15.87 5.78
C ARG A 456 16.24 -15.51 7.06
N SER A 457 16.80 -14.59 7.83
CA SER A 457 16.19 -14.06 9.05
C SER A 457 16.10 -12.54 8.95
N VAL A 458 14.96 -11.99 9.38
CA VAL A 458 14.70 -10.55 9.44
C VAL A 458 14.70 -10.12 10.90
N PRO A 459 15.41 -9.04 11.28
CA PRO A 459 15.42 -8.56 12.66
C PRO A 459 14.08 -7.94 13.07
N VAL A 460 13.83 -7.90 14.38
CA VAL A 460 12.73 -7.12 14.95
C VAL A 460 13.06 -5.62 14.90
N ASP A 461 12.07 -4.80 14.55
CA ASP A 461 12.22 -3.34 14.57
C ASP A 461 12.36 -2.81 16.02
N PRO A 462 13.33 -1.93 16.31
CA PRO A 462 13.53 -1.40 17.65
C PRO A 462 12.31 -0.68 18.23
N LEU A 463 11.55 0.05 17.42
CA LEU A 463 10.37 0.78 17.91
C LEU A 463 9.29 -0.21 18.38
N TYR A 464 9.09 -1.30 17.64
CA TYR A 464 8.16 -2.35 18.01
C TYR A 464 8.61 -3.09 19.27
N TYR A 465 9.89 -3.43 19.37
CA TYR A 465 10.45 -4.13 20.55
C TYR A 465 10.32 -3.30 21.84
N HIS A 466 10.65 -2.01 21.79
CA HIS A 466 10.61 -1.13 22.95
C HIS A 466 9.21 -0.60 23.28
N TRP A 467 8.21 -0.85 22.43
CA TRP A 467 6.84 -0.37 22.62
C TRP A 467 6.22 -0.83 23.96
N TRP A 468 6.53 -2.05 24.40
CA TRP A 468 6.12 -2.56 25.72
C TRP A 468 6.56 -1.67 26.89
N ASP A 469 7.78 -1.12 26.79
CA ASP A 469 8.39 -0.30 27.84
C ASP A 469 7.91 1.15 27.78
N THR A 470 7.66 1.67 26.58
CA THR A 470 7.35 3.09 26.34
C THR A 470 5.87 3.43 26.41
N ASP A 471 4.98 2.46 26.24
CA ASP A 471 3.53 2.65 26.27
C ASP A 471 2.85 1.61 27.18
N PRO A 472 2.39 1.99 28.39
CA PRO A 472 1.65 1.09 29.27
C PRO A 472 0.39 0.49 28.64
N GLY A 473 -0.24 1.18 27.68
CA GLY A 473 -1.44 0.69 26.98
C GLY A 473 -1.17 -0.52 26.09
N SER A 474 0.06 -0.63 25.58
CA SER A 474 0.52 -1.76 24.75
C SER A 474 0.48 -3.10 25.49
N ARG A 475 0.49 -3.09 26.83
CA ARG A 475 0.66 -4.29 27.64
C ARG A 475 -0.50 -5.29 27.55
N ASN A 476 -1.62 -4.84 27.01
CA ASN A 476 -2.79 -5.68 26.76
C ASN A 476 -2.66 -6.56 25.50
N ILE A 477 -1.76 -6.18 24.59
CA ILE A 477 -1.64 -6.83 23.27
C ILE A 477 -0.21 -7.28 22.96
N LEU A 478 0.80 -6.69 23.58
CA LEU A 478 2.18 -7.15 23.52
C LEU A 478 2.52 -8.12 24.66
N HIS A 479 3.74 -8.63 24.61
CA HIS A 479 4.38 -9.39 25.68
C HIS A 479 5.65 -8.66 26.12
N PRO A 480 6.07 -8.80 27.38
CA PRO A 480 7.34 -8.24 27.82
C PRO A 480 8.50 -8.89 27.06
N PRO A 481 9.47 -8.11 26.56
CA PRO A 481 10.66 -8.69 25.96
C PRO A 481 11.51 -9.38 27.02
N ASP A 482 11.74 -10.68 26.84
CA ASP A 482 12.59 -11.53 27.69
C ASP A 482 13.86 -12.00 26.97
N VAL A 483 13.98 -11.66 25.68
CA VAL A 483 15.14 -11.89 24.81
C VAL A 483 15.75 -10.54 24.42
N PRO A 484 17.08 -10.37 24.46
CA PRO A 484 17.72 -9.14 23.95
C PRO A 484 17.41 -8.91 22.48
N LEU A 485 17.11 -7.66 22.09
CA LEU A 485 16.72 -7.28 20.73
C LEU A 485 17.63 -7.86 19.63
N ASN A 486 18.96 -7.84 19.82
CA ASN A 486 19.92 -8.35 18.85
C ASN A 486 19.90 -9.88 18.66
N ARG A 487 19.13 -10.60 19.49
CA ARG A 487 18.87 -12.03 19.37
C ARG A 487 17.45 -12.34 18.94
N CYS A 488 16.54 -11.35 18.94
CA CYS A 488 15.20 -11.51 18.40
C CYS A 488 15.24 -11.54 16.87
N PHE A 489 14.24 -12.16 16.27
CA PHE A 489 13.96 -12.08 14.84
C PHE A 489 12.44 -11.89 14.64
N ASP A 490 12.05 -11.19 13.59
CA ASP A 490 10.64 -11.02 13.22
C ASP A 490 10.15 -12.27 12.50
N LYS A 491 10.81 -12.61 11.38
CA LYS A 491 10.48 -13.78 10.55
C LYS A 491 11.75 -14.47 10.07
N LEU A 492 11.68 -15.78 9.87
CA LEU A 492 12.75 -16.59 9.30
C LEU A 492 12.18 -17.49 8.19
N ALA A 493 12.79 -17.51 7.01
CA ALA A 493 12.34 -18.30 5.88
C ALA A 493 13.40 -19.25 5.33
N PHE A 494 12.94 -20.35 4.76
CA PHE A 494 13.72 -21.30 3.95
C PHE A 494 13.14 -21.27 2.54
N ARG A 495 13.94 -20.89 1.54
CA ARG A 495 13.49 -20.81 0.14
C ARG A 495 14.55 -21.34 -0.81
N SER A 496 14.19 -22.30 -1.67
CA SER A 496 15.14 -22.91 -2.61
C SER A 496 15.27 -22.15 -3.92
N SER A 497 14.17 -21.64 -4.43
CA SER A 497 14.12 -20.78 -5.61
C SER A 497 12.83 -19.96 -5.61
N TRP A 498 12.66 -19.10 -6.62
CA TRP A 498 11.41 -18.39 -6.88
C TRP A 498 10.46 -19.12 -7.84
N ASP A 499 10.79 -20.33 -8.28
CA ASP A 499 9.84 -21.18 -9.02
C ASP A 499 8.64 -21.53 -8.11
N PRO A 500 7.39 -21.28 -8.53
CA PRO A 500 6.17 -21.57 -7.75
C PRO A 500 6.04 -23.00 -7.21
N SER A 501 6.71 -23.98 -7.83
CA SER A 501 6.73 -25.37 -7.40
C SER A 501 7.74 -25.67 -6.27
N SER A 502 8.59 -24.71 -5.93
CA SER A 502 9.70 -24.89 -4.99
C SER A 502 9.27 -25.02 -3.52
N GLU A 503 10.16 -25.64 -2.74
CA GLU A 503 10.02 -25.74 -1.29
C GLU A 503 10.14 -24.37 -0.62
N TYR A 504 9.23 -24.11 0.31
CA TYR A 504 9.18 -22.89 1.09
C TYR A 504 8.70 -23.16 2.52
N LEU A 505 9.38 -22.59 3.51
CA LEU A 505 8.96 -22.65 4.92
C LEU A 505 9.15 -21.27 5.55
N ILE A 506 8.19 -20.85 6.38
CA ILE A 506 8.32 -19.65 7.23
C ILE A 506 8.15 -20.04 8.71
N LEU A 507 9.01 -19.47 9.55
CA LEU A 507 8.97 -19.52 11.00
C LEU A 507 8.70 -18.10 11.54
N ASP A 508 7.73 -17.98 12.44
CA ASP A 508 7.46 -16.73 13.14
C ASP A 508 8.37 -16.56 14.36
N GLY A 509 8.90 -15.37 14.57
CA GLY A 509 9.77 -15.04 15.69
C GLY A 509 9.12 -14.21 16.78
N ILE A 510 7.92 -13.68 16.57
CA ILE A 510 7.26 -12.77 17.53
C ILE A 510 5.82 -13.16 17.83
N SER A 511 5.27 -12.57 18.88
CA SER A 511 3.84 -12.60 19.19
C SER A 511 3.38 -11.28 19.76
N GLY A 512 2.08 -11.03 19.60
CA GLY A 512 1.44 -9.84 20.12
C GLY A 512 1.49 -8.66 19.16
N GLY A 513 0.88 -7.56 19.58
CA GLY A 513 0.53 -6.44 18.72
C GLY A 513 -0.94 -6.51 18.30
N SER A 514 -1.30 -5.70 17.31
CA SER A 514 -2.65 -5.68 16.75
C SER A 514 -2.76 -6.73 15.64
N HIS A 515 -3.91 -7.39 15.50
CA HIS A 515 -4.16 -8.41 14.46
C HIS A 515 -3.14 -9.58 14.44
N SER A 516 -2.32 -9.70 15.47
CA SER A 516 -1.30 -10.74 15.67
C SER A 516 -1.88 -11.93 16.43
N TYR A 517 -1.16 -13.04 16.42
CA TYR A 517 -1.45 -14.18 17.28
C TYR A 517 -0.38 -14.36 18.37
N ASP A 518 -0.71 -15.20 19.36
CA ASP A 518 0.28 -15.76 20.26
C ASP A 518 0.91 -16.97 19.54
N ASP A 519 1.91 -16.77 18.69
CA ASP A 519 2.47 -17.82 17.82
C ASP A 519 3.99 -17.71 17.56
N ALA A 520 4.73 -17.10 18.48
CA ALA A 520 6.18 -17.01 18.44
C ALA A 520 6.79 -18.40 18.38
N ASN A 521 7.78 -18.57 17.51
CA ASN A 521 8.44 -19.84 17.21
C ASN A 521 7.56 -20.88 16.50
N SER A 522 6.40 -20.49 15.97
CA SER A 522 5.53 -21.37 15.18
C SER A 522 5.91 -21.42 13.70
N ILE A 523 5.74 -22.59 13.08
CA ILE A 523 5.88 -22.72 11.63
C ILE A 523 4.60 -22.17 10.98
N ALA A 524 4.68 -20.97 10.43
CA ALA A 524 3.54 -20.28 9.84
C ALA A 524 3.04 -21.01 8.58
N GLU A 525 3.97 -21.44 7.74
CA GLU A 525 3.65 -22.11 6.49
C GLU A 525 4.73 -23.09 6.04
N VAL A 526 4.31 -24.19 5.42
CA VAL A 526 5.16 -25.03 4.57
C VAL A 526 4.46 -25.24 3.22
N GLY A 527 5.14 -24.84 2.14
CA GLY A 527 4.67 -24.99 0.77
C GLY A 527 5.60 -25.85 -0.08
N VAL A 528 5.02 -26.71 -0.92
CA VAL A 528 5.71 -27.54 -1.91
C VAL A 528 4.79 -27.74 -3.12
N GLY A 529 5.31 -27.64 -4.35
CA GLY A 529 4.56 -27.96 -5.55
C GLY A 529 3.32 -27.08 -5.76
N GLU A 530 3.46 -25.74 -5.65
CA GLU A 530 2.36 -24.77 -5.80
C GLU A 530 1.24 -24.87 -4.75
N ARG A 531 1.44 -25.66 -3.67
CA ARG A 531 0.46 -25.86 -2.60
C ARG A 531 1.07 -25.63 -1.23
N SER A 532 0.29 -24.97 -0.36
CA SER A 532 0.57 -24.86 1.08
C SER A 532 -0.01 -26.08 1.79
N PHE A 533 0.78 -26.77 2.61
CA PHE A 533 0.36 -27.98 3.34
C PHE A 533 0.28 -27.77 4.84
N VAL A 534 1.21 -27.03 5.43
CA VAL A 534 1.15 -26.58 6.84
C VAL A 534 0.78 -25.11 6.82
N VAL A 535 -0.18 -24.69 7.65
CA VAL A 535 -0.69 -23.30 7.70
C VAL A 535 -1.09 -22.91 9.12
N THR A 536 -1.19 -21.60 9.37
CA THR A 536 -1.70 -21.01 10.63
C THR A 536 -3.13 -20.47 10.53
N PHE A 537 -3.90 -20.84 9.50
CA PHE A 537 -5.24 -20.31 9.23
C PHE A 537 -6.21 -20.53 10.41
N ASP A 538 -6.73 -19.44 10.99
CA ASP A 538 -7.66 -19.51 12.12
C ASP A 538 -8.75 -18.44 12.15
N SER A 539 -9.44 -18.21 11.04
CA SER A 539 -10.62 -17.32 11.02
C SER A 539 -11.79 -17.81 11.91
N VAL A 540 -11.60 -18.81 12.78
CA VAL A 540 -12.64 -19.53 13.52
C VAL A 540 -12.34 -19.66 15.02
N ASN A 541 -11.07 -19.74 15.44
CA ASN A 541 -10.68 -19.80 16.85
C ASN A 541 -9.72 -18.63 17.17
N GLY A 542 -9.85 -18.05 18.36
CA GLY A 542 -9.10 -16.84 18.73
C GLY A 542 -7.57 -17.02 18.71
N PRO A 543 -6.80 -15.96 19.03
CA PRO A 543 -5.36 -15.81 18.76
C PRO A 543 -4.42 -16.67 19.64
N ARG A 544 -4.83 -17.89 20.02
CA ARG A 544 -4.21 -18.65 21.11
C ARG A 544 -3.10 -19.57 20.62
N TYR A 545 -1.97 -19.59 21.32
CA TYR A 545 -0.81 -20.46 21.08
C TYR A 545 -1.10 -21.95 20.85
N ILE A 546 -2.16 -22.47 21.48
CA ILE A 546 -2.59 -23.88 21.30
C ILE A 546 -3.04 -24.20 19.88
N ASP A 547 -3.43 -23.18 19.12
CA ASP A 547 -3.93 -23.32 17.77
C ASP A 547 -2.83 -23.29 16.71
N HIS A 548 -1.56 -23.04 17.06
CA HIS A 548 -0.47 -22.86 16.08
C HIS A 548 0.51 -24.05 15.98
N ASN A 549 1.32 -24.06 14.91
CA ASN A 549 2.30 -25.11 14.60
C ASN A 549 3.55 -25.02 15.49
N THR A 550 3.37 -25.25 16.77
CA THR A 550 4.38 -25.04 17.82
C THR A 550 4.32 -26.12 18.91
N LEU A 551 5.29 -26.09 19.82
CA LEU A 551 5.32 -26.94 21.02
C LEU A 551 4.55 -26.24 22.15
N ASN A 552 3.38 -26.79 22.50
CA ASN A 552 2.62 -26.36 23.66
C ASN A 552 3.14 -27.05 24.93
N ILE A 553 3.35 -26.26 25.99
CA ILE A 553 3.88 -26.74 27.27
C ILE A 553 2.89 -26.40 28.38
N VAL A 554 2.51 -27.42 29.14
CA VAL A 554 1.65 -27.32 30.32
C VAL A 554 2.39 -27.89 31.51
N ARG A 555 2.43 -27.16 32.64
CA ARG A 555 3.01 -27.64 33.90
C ARG A 555 1.91 -27.84 34.92
N ASP A 556 1.87 -29.02 35.55
CA ASP A 556 0.92 -29.39 36.61
C ASP A 556 -0.55 -29.14 36.22
N GLY A 557 -0.86 -29.38 34.94
CA GLY A 557 -2.20 -29.16 34.37
C GLY A 557 -2.57 -27.70 34.09
N GLN A 558 -1.65 -26.76 34.28
CA GLN A 558 -1.87 -25.33 34.03
C GLN A 558 -1.06 -24.82 32.83
N GLY A 559 -1.77 -24.19 31.87
CA GLY A 559 -1.15 -23.45 30.79
C GLY A 559 -0.72 -22.06 31.27
N THR A 560 0.31 -21.51 30.65
CA THR A 560 0.73 -20.10 30.83
C THR A 560 0.64 -19.37 29.51
N ARG A 561 0.60 -18.02 29.56
CA ARG A 561 0.74 -17.23 28.35
C ARG A 561 2.17 -17.46 27.79
N PRO A 562 2.31 -17.77 26.49
CA PRO A 562 3.63 -17.95 25.89
C PRO A 562 4.40 -16.61 25.89
N PRO A 563 5.74 -16.64 25.89
CA PRO A 563 6.57 -15.46 25.63
C PRO A 563 6.36 -14.93 24.22
N GLY A 564 6.49 -13.62 24.04
CA GLY A 564 6.24 -13.00 22.74
C GLY A 564 7.45 -12.80 21.84
N PHE A 565 8.64 -13.24 22.24
CA PHE A 565 9.84 -13.14 21.40
C PHE A 565 10.62 -14.45 21.43
N ALA A 566 10.88 -15.01 20.25
CA ALA A 566 11.80 -16.11 20.08
C ALA A 566 13.22 -15.58 19.85
N ALA A 567 14.20 -16.21 20.50
CA ALA A 567 15.60 -15.98 20.21
C ALA A 567 16.02 -16.79 18.97
N CYS A 568 16.72 -16.16 18.02
CA CYS A 568 17.49 -16.86 17.01
C CYS A 568 18.86 -17.23 17.59
N GLU A 569 19.10 -18.51 17.85
CA GLU A 569 20.37 -19.00 18.38
C GLU A 569 21.40 -19.18 17.26
N ALA A 570 20.94 -19.69 16.11
CA ALA A 570 21.75 -19.83 14.91
C ALA A 570 20.86 -20.03 13.67
N PHE A 571 21.37 -19.64 12.51
CA PHE A 571 20.89 -20.13 11.23
C PHE A 571 22.06 -20.26 10.25
N VAL A 572 21.97 -21.22 9.33
CA VAL A 572 23.03 -21.54 8.37
C VAL A 572 22.39 -21.90 7.04
N ASP A 573 22.94 -21.37 5.95
CA ASP A 573 22.62 -21.81 4.59
C ASP A 573 23.87 -22.39 3.90
N ARG A 574 23.71 -23.56 3.28
CA ARG A 574 24.73 -24.24 2.46
C ARG A 574 24.08 -24.81 1.19
N PRO A 575 24.86 -25.19 0.15
CA PRO A 575 24.30 -25.64 -1.12
C PRO A 575 23.31 -26.82 -1.03
N GLY A 576 23.51 -27.76 -0.11
CA GLY A 576 22.63 -28.93 0.06
C GLY A 576 21.75 -28.94 1.31
N PHE A 577 22.00 -28.02 2.25
CA PHE A 577 21.26 -27.99 3.51
C PHE A 577 21.09 -26.58 4.05
N GLY A 578 19.98 -26.37 4.76
CA GLY A 578 19.75 -25.20 5.60
C GLY A 578 19.49 -25.63 7.04
N PHE A 579 19.77 -24.76 7.99
CA PHE A 579 19.53 -25.01 9.40
C PHE A 579 19.07 -23.74 10.11
N SER A 580 18.14 -23.87 11.05
CA SER A 580 17.89 -22.85 12.07
C SER A 580 17.72 -23.49 13.44
N GLN A 581 18.12 -22.76 14.48
CA GLN A 581 17.81 -23.06 15.86
C GLN A 581 17.27 -21.82 16.54
N THR A 582 16.09 -21.97 17.14
CA THR A 582 15.35 -20.89 17.80
C THR A 582 14.91 -21.34 19.18
N THR A 583 14.69 -20.40 20.10
CA THR A 583 14.36 -20.71 21.49
C THR A 583 13.32 -19.75 22.04
N VAL A 584 12.33 -20.30 22.75
CA VAL A 584 11.35 -19.58 23.57
C VAL A 584 11.65 -19.91 25.03
N ARG A 585 11.91 -18.91 25.85
CA ARG A 585 12.38 -19.06 27.24
C ARG A 585 11.22 -18.85 28.21
N ASN A 586 11.26 -19.49 29.38
CA ASN A 586 10.26 -19.27 30.44
C ASN A 586 8.80 -19.58 30.05
N TYR A 587 8.58 -20.48 29.07
CA TYR A 587 7.23 -20.92 28.73
C TYR A 587 6.81 -22.06 29.67
N ALA A 588 5.84 -21.80 30.55
CA ALA A 588 5.42 -22.71 31.62
C ALA A 588 6.59 -23.22 32.49
N ASP A 589 7.54 -22.32 32.81
CA ASP A 589 8.79 -22.65 33.52
C ASP A 589 9.64 -23.71 32.79
N ALA A 590 9.66 -23.66 31.46
CA ALA A 590 10.55 -24.43 30.61
C ALA A 590 11.20 -23.54 29.54
N THR A 591 12.35 -23.99 29.03
CA THR A 591 12.96 -23.44 27.82
C THR A 591 12.68 -24.39 26.66
N ALA A 592 11.96 -23.93 25.65
CA ALA A 592 11.63 -24.69 24.46
C ALA A 592 12.56 -24.29 23.31
N ARG A 593 13.29 -25.25 22.75
CA ARG A 593 14.19 -25.05 21.61
C ARG A 593 13.63 -25.80 20.41
N ARG A 594 13.64 -25.13 19.26
CA ARG A 594 13.26 -25.70 17.96
C ARG A 594 14.46 -25.69 17.04
N SER A 595 14.79 -26.84 16.48
CA SER A 595 15.81 -26.98 15.44
C SER A 595 15.15 -27.45 14.15
N ILE A 596 15.35 -26.70 13.06
CA ILE A 596 14.85 -27.05 11.74
C ILE A 596 16.04 -27.34 10.85
N LEU A 597 16.18 -28.58 10.41
CA LEU A 597 17.14 -28.99 9.39
C LEU A 597 16.41 -29.18 8.07
N TRP A 598 16.86 -28.47 7.04
CA TRP A 598 16.32 -28.55 5.70
C TRP A 598 17.32 -29.27 4.80
N ARG A 599 16.95 -30.43 4.25
CA ARG A 599 17.66 -31.05 3.14
C ARG A 599 17.01 -30.58 1.84
N LYS A 600 17.68 -29.68 1.13
CA LYS A 600 17.12 -29.00 -0.05
C LYS A 600 16.66 -29.99 -1.11
N GLY A 601 15.44 -29.82 -1.61
CA GLY A 601 14.80 -30.70 -2.60
C GLY A 601 14.40 -32.07 -2.05
N SER A 602 14.20 -32.18 -0.74
CA SER A 602 13.85 -33.45 -0.11
C SER A 602 12.91 -33.31 1.08
N TRP A 603 13.36 -32.74 2.21
CA TRP A 603 12.57 -32.72 3.44
C TRP A 603 13.03 -31.68 4.45
N PHE A 604 12.15 -31.39 5.40
CA PHE A 604 12.42 -30.67 6.63
C PHE A 604 12.35 -31.63 7.82
N LEU A 605 13.32 -31.57 8.71
CA LEU A 605 13.31 -32.23 10.01
C LEU A 605 13.14 -31.16 11.08
N VAL A 606 12.11 -31.31 11.90
CA VAL A 606 11.81 -30.40 13.02
C VAL A 606 12.01 -31.15 14.32
N VAL A 607 12.93 -30.69 15.15
CA VAL A 607 13.24 -31.25 16.47
C VAL A 607 12.91 -30.21 17.52
N ASP A 608 11.97 -30.54 18.40
CA ASP A 608 11.58 -29.70 19.53
C ASP A 608 12.10 -30.33 20.83
N ASP A 609 12.94 -29.58 21.56
CA ASP A 609 13.45 -29.92 22.89
C ASP A 609 12.81 -29.01 23.94
N ALA A 610 12.43 -29.54 25.10
CA ALA A 610 11.95 -28.75 26.23
C ALA A 610 12.76 -29.08 27.50
N GLU A 611 13.40 -28.06 28.05
CA GLU A 611 14.18 -28.15 29.29
C GLU A 611 13.42 -27.52 30.45
N ALA A 612 12.93 -28.33 31.37
CA ALA A 612 12.24 -27.88 32.58
C ALA A 612 13.19 -27.06 33.47
N GLN A 613 12.76 -25.86 33.87
CA GLN A 613 13.50 -24.96 34.76
C GLN A 613 13.03 -25.06 36.22
N ALA A 614 11.94 -25.80 36.46
CA ALA A 614 11.39 -26.06 37.78
C ALA A 614 10.89 -27.52 37.88
N PRO A 615 10.84 -28.10 39.10
CA PRO A 615 10.15 -29.37 39.31
C PRO A 615 8.67 -29.27 38.95
N GLY A 616 8.10 -30.33 38.37
CA GLY A 616 6.68 -30.41 38.04
C GLY A 616 6.39 -31.52 37.05
N THR A 617 5.11 -31.77 36.78
CA THR A 617 4.67 -32.67 35.70
C THR A 617 4.45 -31.85 34.44
N TYR A 618 5.26 -32.09 33.41
CA TYR A 618 5.18 -31.40 32.14
C TYR A 618 4.43 -32.25 31.11
N THR A 619 3.45 -31.64 30.46
CA THR A 619 2.79 -32.19 29.28
C THR A 619 3.20 -31.39 28.06
N LEU A 620 3.82 -32.07 27.10
CA LEU A 620 4.25 -31.49 25.83
C LEU A 620 3.29 -31.91 24.72
N ARG A 621 2.85 -30.95 23.92
CA ARG A 621 1.98 -31.20 22.76
C ARG A 621 2.50 -30.47 21.53
N CYS A 622 2.97 -31.22 20.55
CA CYS A 622 3.30 -30.69 19.23
C CYS A 622 2.03 -30.68 18.37
N ASN A 623 1.69 -29.53 17.79
CA ASN A 623 0.51 -29.35 16.95
C ASN A 623 0.92 -29.10 15.49
N TRP A 624 0.13 -29.67 14.57
CA TRP A 624 0.24 -29.43 13.14
C TRP A 624 -1.15 -29.13 12.57
N ARG A 625 -1.33 -27.90 12.11
CA ARG A 625 -2.45 -27.41 11.33
C ARG A 625 -2.11 -27.53 9.85
N CYS A 626 -2.98 -28.22 9.13
CA CYS A 626 -2.69 -28.66 7.78
C CYS A 626 -3.84 -28.44 6.80
N LEU A 627 -3.51 -28.35 5.52
CA LEU A 627 -4.45 -28.35 4.39
C LEU A 627 -4.37 -29.64 3.58
N GLY A 628 -5.49 -30.00 2.95
CA GLY A 628 -5.62 -31.19 2.11
C GLY A 628 -6.41 -32.32 2.77
N ARG A 629 -6.62 -33.40 2.02
CA ARG A 629 -7.33 -34.60 2.48
C ARG A 629 -6.39 -35.41 3.40
N PRO A 630 -6.70 -35.58 4.70
CA PRO A 630 -5.81 -36.23 5.65
C PRO A 630 -6.00 -37.76 5.69
N THR A 631 -4.91 -38.48 5.93
CA THR A 631 -4.90 -39.89 6.32
C THR A 631 -3.92 -40.07 7.47
N LEU A 632 -4.43 -40.37 8.66
CA LEU A 632 -3.63 -40.57 9.86
C LEU A 632 -3.27 -42.06 9.99
N GLY A 633 -1.97 -42.35 10.03
CA GLY A 633 -1.42 -43.68 10.27
C GLY A 633 -0.68 -43.77 11.60
N ARG A 634 -0.12 -44.95 11.89
CA ARG A 634 0.72 -45.17 13.09
C ARG A 634 2.01 -44.34 13.04
N ASP A 635 2.56 -44.17 11.84
CA ASP A 635 3.88 -43.59 11.62
C ASP A 635 3.83 -42.09 11.27
N GLY A 636 2.63 -41.49 11.17
CA GLY A 636 2.48 -40.08 10.82
C GLY A 636 1.17 -39.70 10.14
N LEU A 637 1.14 -38.48 9.62
CA LEU A 637 0.03 -37.90 8.86
C LEU A 637 0.41 -37.75 7.39
N GLN A 638 -0.42 -38.29 6.50
CA GLN A 638 -0.35 -38.04 5.07
C GLN A 638 -1.43 -37.04 4.66
N LEU A 639 -1.09 -36.09 3.80
CA LEU A 639 -1.98 -35.10 3.22
C LEU A 639 -1.94 -35.20 1.70
N SER A 640 -3.10 -35.12 1.05
CA SER A 640 -3.18 -35.02 -0.41
C SER A 640 -3.92 -33.77 -0.86
N GLN A 641 -3.37 -33.10 -1.87
CA GLN A 641 -3.97 -31.96 -2.57
C GLN A 641 -3.76 -32.14 -4.07
N ASP A 642 -4.63 -31.60 -4.90
CA ASP A 642 -4.45 -31.65 -6.35
C ASP A 642 -3.68 -30.38 -6.80
N ASP A 643 -2.67 -30.52 -7.66
CA ASP A 643 -1.94 -29.39 -8.26
C ASP A 643 -2.82 -28.61 -9.27
N ALA A 644 -2.28 -27.58 -9.92
CA ALA A 644 -3.03 -26.78 -10.89
C ALA A 644 -3.53 -27.60 -12.10
N ALA A 645 -2.85 -28.70 -12.43
CA ALA A 645 -3.22 -29.62 -13.51
C ALA A 645 -4.15 -30.76 -13.04
N GLY A 646 -4.55 -30.79 -11.77
CA GLY A 646 -5.40 -31.83 -11.20
C GLY A 646 -4.67 -33.13 -10.85
N LYS A 647 -3.33 -33.14 -10.83
CA LYS A 647 -2.53 -34.29 -10.40
C LYS A 647 -2.36 -34.26 -8.88
N PRO A 648 -2.48 -35.40 -8.19
CA PRO A 648 -2.34 -35.45 -6.74
C PRO A 648 -0.88 -35.22 -6.30
N LEU A 649 -0.70 -34.29 -5.38
CA LEU A 649 0.49 -34.06 -4.58
C LEU A 649 0.29 -34.68 -3.19
N VAL A 650 1.33 -35.35 -2.70
CA VAL A 650 1.31 -36.02 -1.40
C VAL A 650 2.39 -35.41 -0.51
N PHE A 651 1.99 -34.96 0.66
CA PHE A 651 2.89 -34.46 1.71
C PHE A 651 2.77 -35.35 2.94
N ARG A 652 3.91 -35.65 3.59
CA ARG A 652 3.96 -36.52 4.77
C ARG A 652 4.60 -35.79 5.93
N ILE A 653 3.97 -35.88 7.09
CA ILE A 653 4.54 -35.53 8.39
C ILE A 653 4.72 -36.85 9.13
N ASP A 654 5.93 -37.40 9.03
CA ASP A 654 6.29 -38.64 9.71
C ASP A 654 6.70 -38.31 11.17
N ARG A 655 6.26 -39.13 12.12
CA ARG A 655 6.71 -39.06 13.51
C ARG A 655 7.87 -40.02 13.64
N ASP A 656 9.07 -39.49 13.93
CA ASP A 656 10.17 -40.36 14.33
C ASP A 656 9.78 -41.04 15.66
N GLY A 657 9.81 -42.38 15.64
CA GLY A 657 9.15 -43.27 16.60
C GLY A 657 9.67 -43.22 18.02
#